data_AF-A0A1F7WZD9-F1
#
_entry.id   AF-A0A1F7WZD9-F1
#
_cell.length_a   1.000
_cell.length_b   1.000
_cell.length_c   1.000
_cell.angle_alpha   90.00
_cell.angle_beta   90.00
_cell.angle_gamma   90.00
#
_symmetry.space_group_name_H-M   'P 1'
#
loop_
_entity.id
_entity.type
_entity.pdbx_description
1 polymer ?
#
loop_
_entity_poly.entity_id
_entity_poly.type
_entity_poly.pdbx_seq_one_letter_code
_entity_poly.pdbx_strand_id
1 'polypeptide(L)'
;MATNKVFDDIFSGDHSERAVAFKNNIKSAIASFNANPTNIAHIRYLNSQYWDMVYFIVKKKVMSTGGLSFSESEKLAVDFGYISDELLGENKDITPRALNDSVSVKNGRRGPVPCFSISKWLQEQLQDFLGINKLKEYEKKYEALVKLVDNLREEKRVVIESKKKLDEDFKNNRPAGISAAAAEKISAFNAMIDEALEKYGSLRSRIQNELLLKKNERVEFVTMENQIGKTRDERKKFYKSLPASKADYLANLVFLEDMIIQKEHEIFDNVTLIGKSRQKIEEFIYSKKEILDEEKDDFLKEKISAVKNIIDIISKTNKIDPVIFLTESPQENIPDELFDVTEKVMEFDPGLFENKKVKLYGRPDMILAPGKGRGDYDYHMNALLIPQFPVKDYIDSMLNALALYRWECDDENRMKNSFSNLKSNKYYTSSSTLMQSFIKNYCVYMSKNIDGGGAVRISEFDFETRAWFTCYISRKEADLASISEEEEIYESESADETAEDKTAAAPEKTPEFDGKITAGDPEVEKTPESEEKKEEPKEIKDGKAEPIKPERKPALKLPGEFGNETGEKAPAPQVASRPRRSLKLPGEFDMSEDSSEEIGGGKESPAAKEVNETISLLLKENSAIIKKRIQSIFKFGEVRVEPGKDHQLVNITISNLDANQVKHFLNLMSLQSKYYKFMSSIVKEEDLG
;
A
#
# COMPACT_ATOMS: atom_id res chain seq x y z
N MET A 1 37.60 -34.69 -4.60
CA MET A 1 37.45 -33.23 -4.54
C MET A 1 35.97 -32.94 -4.73
N ALA A 2 35.33 -32.22 -3.83
CA ALA A 2 33.99 -31.69 -4.09
C ALA A 2 34.14 -30.58 -5.13
N THR A 3 33.33 -30.59 -6.19
CA THR A 3 33.32 -29.52 -7.19
C THR A 3 32.45 -28.38 -6.68
N ASN A 4 33.01 -27.17 -6.62
CA ASN A 4 32.37 -25.92 -6.18
C ASN A 4 31.19 -25.51 -7.08
N LYS A 5 30.12 -26.31 -7.09
CA LYS A 5 29.10 -26.28 -8.13
C LYS A 5 28.36 -24.94 -8.16
N VAL A 6 27.89 -24.45 -7.02
CA VAL A 6 27.18 -23.16 -6.95
C VAL A 6 28.04 -22.02 -7.51
N PHE A 7 29.33 -21.98 -7.14
CA PHE A 7 30.26 -20.97 -7.62
C PHE A 7 30.56 -21.08 -9.12
N ASP A 8 30.85 -22.29 -9.59
CA ASP A 8 31.20 -22.53 -10.99
C ASP A 8 29.96 -22.38 -11.92
N ASP A 9 28.74 -22.62 -11.41
CA ASP A 9 27.45 -22.38 -12.07
C ASP A 9 27.12 -20.88 -12.24
N ILE A 10 27.34 -20.03 -11.22
CA ILE A 10 27.07 -18.58 -11.27
C ILE A 10 27.83 -17.89 -12.42
N PHE A 11 29.07 -18.33 -12.66
CA PHE A 11 29.92 -17.84 -13.75
C PHE A 11 29.90 -18.76 -14.99
N SER A 12 28.95 -19.70 -15.09
CA SER A 12 28.83 -20.57 -16.25
C SER A 12 28.49 -19.77 -17.51
N GLY A 13 29.18 -20.08 -18.62
CA GLY A 13 29.11 -19.34 -19.88
C GLY A 13 29.69 -17.92 -19.85
N ASP A 14 30.20 -17.42 -18.72
CA ASP A 14 30.81 -16.09 -18.64
C ASP A 14 32.33 -16.19 -18.71
N HIS A 15 32.87 -15.87 -19.88
CA HIS A 15 34.31 -15.88 -20.15
C HIS A 15 34.92 -14.48 -20.22
N SER A 16 34.22 -13.47 -19.67
CA SER A 16 34.78 -12.12 -19.56
C SER A 16 35.97 -12.09 -18.58
N GLU A 17 36.97 -11.26 -18.86
CA GLU A 17 38.14 -11.08 -17.97
C GLU A 17 37.72 -10.72 -16.54
N ARG A 18 36.62 -9.96 -16.40
CA ARG A 18 36.03 -9.57 -15.11
C ARG A 18 35.41 -10.76 -14.37
N ALA A 19 34.69 -11.65 -15.05
CA ALA A 19 34.19 -12.89 -14.45
C ALA A 19 35.34 -13.81 -14.01
N VAL A 20 36.38 -13.96 -14.84
CA VAL A 20 37.58 -14.74 -14.51
C VAL A 20 38.33 -14.14 -13.31
N ALA A 21 38.44 -12.81 -13.22
CA ALA A 21 39.04 -12.13 -12.08
C ALA A 21 38.26 -12.37 -10.77
N PHE A 22 36.93 -12.20 -10.78
CA PHE A 22 36.10 -12.52 -9.61
C PHE A 22 36.22 -14.01 -9.21
N LYS A 23 36.22 -14.90 -10.20
CA LYS A 23 36.37 -16.35 -10.00
C LYS A 23 37.69 -16.71 -9.30
N ASN A 24 38.78 -16.04 -9.64
CA ASN A 24 40.08 -16.24 -9.01
C ASN A 24 40.17 -15.59 -7.62
N ASN A 25 39.68 -14.35 -7.46
CA ASN A 25 39.71 -13.64 -6.19
C ASN A 25 38.93 -14.37 -5.09
N ILE A 26 37.73 -14.86 -5.39
CA ILE A 26 36.88 -15.55 -4.41
C ILE A 26 37.49 -16.91 -4.02
N LYS A 27 38.05 -17.67 -4.97
CA LYS A 27 38.78 -18.91 -4.64
C LYS A 27 40.00 -18.63 -3.76
N SER A 28 40.72 -17.52 -3.99
CA SER A 28 41.82 -17.06 -3.11
C SER A 28 41.35 -16.63 -1.72
N ALA A 29 40.18 -15.97 -1.64
CA ALA A 29 39.58 -15.53 -0.38
C ALA A 29 39.07 -16.72 0.47
N ILE A 30 38.40 -17.70 -0.16
CA ILE A 30 37.98 -18.96 0.46
C ILE A 30 39.20 -19.73 0.99
N ALA A 31 40.25 -19.88 0.17
CA ALA A 31 41.47 -20.56 0.59
C ALA A 31 42.17 -19.85 1.78
N SER A 32 42.15 -18.50 1.78
CA SER A 32 42.70 -17.72 2.90
C SER A 32 41.87 -17.89 4.18
N PHE A 33 40.54 -17.81 4.08
CA PHE A 33 39.63 -18.07 5.20
C PHE A 33 39.82 -19.48 5.75
N ASN A 34 39.79 -20.51 4.92
CA ASN A 34 39.96 -21.90 5.35
C ASN A 34 41.33 -22.19 5.96
N ALA A 35 42.38 -21.45 5.59
CA ALA A 35 43.70 -21.54 6.22
C ALA A 35 43.76 -20.92 7.64
N ASN A 36 42.87 -19.97 7.97
CA ASN A 36 42.70 -19.43 9.32
C ASN A 36 41.32 -18.76 9.49
N PRO A 37 40.27 -19.52 9.88
CA PRO A 37 38.89 -19.02 9.90
C PRO A 37 38.62 -17.90 10.91
N THR A 38 39.45 -17.77 11.95
CA THR A 38 39.31 -16.71 12.97
C THR A 38 40.06 -15.42 12.61
N ASN A 39 40.73 -15.37 11.44
CA ASN A 39 41.41 -14.16 11.00
C ASN A 39 40.42 -13.14 10.42
N ILE A 40 40.11 -12.11 11.21
CA ILE A 40 39.28 -10.94 10.84
C ILE A 40 39.66 -10.35 9.46
N ALA A 41 40.95 -10.35 9.08
CA ALA A 41 41.37 -9.85 7.78
C ALA A 41 40.92 -10.75 6.62
N HIS A 42 40.91 -12.07 6.81
CA HIS A 42 40.44 -13.04 5.82
C HIS A 42 38.91 -13.00 5.69
N ILE A 43 38.19 -12.91 6.81
CA ILE A 43 36.73 -12.71 6.84
C ILE A 43 36.35 -11.45 6.05
N ARG A 44 36.97 -10.31 6.37
CA ARG A 44 36.70 -9.03 5.67
C ARG A 44 37.02 -9.09 4.17
N TYR A 45 38.08 -9.79 3.77
CA TYR A 45 38.42 -9.96 2.36
C TYR A 45 37.36 -10.80 1.63
N LEU A 46 36.97 -11.95 2.19
CA LEU A 46 35.92 -12.81 1.63
C LEU A 46 34.57 -12.09 1.55
N ASN A 47 34.20 -11.33 2.59
CA ASN A 47 33.00 -10.48 2.59
C ASN A 47 32.99 -9.45 1.45
N SER A 48 34.13 -8.79 1.18
CA SER A 48 34.21 -7.84 0.06
C SER A 48 33.94 -8.55 -1.25
N GLN A 49 34.62 -9.68 -1.50
CA GLN A 49 34.48 -10.40 -2.76
C GLN A 49 33.09 -11.03 -2.93
N TYR A 50 32.43 -11.43 -1.83
CA TYR A 50 31.00 -11.80 -1.83
C TYR A 50 30.10 -10.65 -2.30
N TRP A 51 30.22 -9.46 -1.70
CA TRP A 51 29.39 -8.32 -2.09
C TRP A 51 29.67 -7.87 -3.53
N ASP A 52 30.94 -7.87 -3.95
CA ASP A 52 31.35 -7.53 -5.31
C ASP A 52 30.75 -8.52 -6.34
N MET A 53 30.61 -9.80 -5.98
CA MET A 53 29.88 -10.81 -6.76
C MET A 53 28.37 -10.56 -6.79
N VAL A 54 27.73 -10.21 -5.66
CA VAL A 54 26.29 -9.89 -5.62
C VAL A 54 25.97 -8.70 -6.54
N TYR A 55 26.78 -7.63 -6.50
CA TYR A 55 26.65 -6.51 -7.45
C TYR A 55 26.84 -6.96 -8.91
N PHE A 56 27.82 -7.85 -9.19
CA PHE A 56 28.04 -8.36 -10.54
C PHE A 56 26.86 -9.18 -11.07
N ILE A 57 26.30 -10.08 -10.26
CA ILE A 57 25.10 -10.87 -10.60
C ILE A 57 23.95 -9.92 -10.94
N VAL A 58 23.63 -8.99 -10.04
CA VAL A 58 22.48 -8.07 -10.21
C VAL A 58 22.65 -7.17 -11.43
N LYS A 59 23.83 -6.54 -11.61
CA LYS A 59 24.12 -5.74 -12.81
C LYS A 59 23.97 -6.56 -14.08
N LYS A 60 24.50 -7.79 -14.12
CA LYS A 60 24.40 -8.69 -15.27
C LYS A 60 22.95 -9.00 -15.63
N LYS A 61 22.05 -9.20 -14.65
CA LYS A 61 20.62 -9.43 -14.92
C LYS A 61 19.90 -8.23 -15.52
N VAL A 62 20.08 -7.05 -14.91
CA VAL A 62 19.48 -5.80 -15.39
C VAL A 62 19.93 -5.52 -16.83
N MET A 63 21.24 -5.58 -17.10
CA MET A 63 21.83 -5.31 -18.41
C MET A 63 21.48 -6.34 -19.51
N SER A 64 20.98 -7.54 -19.17
CA SER A 64 20.71 -8.62 -20.13
C SER A 64 19.24 -8.99 -20.31
N THR A 65 18.39 -8.69 -19.32
CA THR A 65 16.95 -9.01 -19.37
C THR A 65 16.04 -7.80 -19.12
N GLY A 66 16.60 -6.63 -18.77
CA GLY A 66 15.85 -5.42 -18.39
C GLY A 66 15.12 -5.54 -17.04
N GLY A 67 15.34 -6.65 -16.32
CA GLY A 67 14.67 -7.01 -15.07
C GLY A 67 15.55 -7.88 -14.17
N LEU A 68 14.96 -8.45 -13.12
CA LEU A 68 15.68 -9.19 -12.08
C LEU A 68 15.09 -10.60 -11.89
N SER A 69 15.80 -11.61 -12.39
CA SER A 69 15.41 -13.02 -12.28
C SER A 69 16.63 -13.92 -12.01
N PHE A 70 16.68 -14.49 -10.81
CA PHE A 70 17.80 -15.30 -10.34
C PHE A 70 17.56 -16.79 -10.64
N SER A 71 18.60 -17.48 -11.13
CA SER A 71 18.65 -18.95 -11.16
C SER A 71 18.85 -19.50 -9.74
N GLU A 72 18.61 -20.81 -9.53
CA GLU A 72 18.76 -21.41 -8.21
C GLU A 72 20.16 -21.20 -7.61
N SER A 73 21.24 -21.40 -8.37
CA SER A 73 22.60 -21.17 -7.88
C SER A 73 22.87 -19.70 -7.52
N GLU A 74 22.25 -18.74 -8.22
CA GLU A 74 22.34 -17.31 -7.85
C GLU A 74 21.50 -16.97 -6.62
N LYS A 75 20.33 -17.60 -6.42
CA LYS A 75 19.54 -17.45 -5.17
C LYS A 75 20.32 -18.02 -3.97
N LEU A 76 20.90 -19.21 -4.11
CA LEU A 76 21.71 -19.84 -3.06
C LEU A 76 22.82 -18.90 -2.55
N ALA A 77 23.51 -18.23 -3.48
CA ALA A 77 24.49 -17.22 -3.14
C ALA A 77 23.86 -15.96 -2.50
N VAL A 78 22.89 -15.32 -3.16
CA VAL A 78 22.33 -14.01 -2.75
C VAL A 78 21.52 -14.08 -1.45
N ASP A 79 20.76 -15.15 -1.25
CA ASP A 79 19.83 -15.28 -0.13
C ASP A 79 20.45 -15.93 1.10
N PHE A 80 21.43 -16.84 0.94
CA PHE A 80 22.00 -17.65 2.03
C PHE A 80 23.51 -17.45 2.23
N GLY A 81 24.18 -16.67 1.37
CA GLY A 81 25.63 -16.60 1.38
C GLY A 81 26.31 -17.92 0.97
N TYR A 82 25.56 -18.88 0.42
CA TYR A 82 26.08 -20.20 0.07
C TYR A 82 26.81 -20.13 -1.26
N ILE A 83 28.12 -19.90 -1.19
CA ILE A 83 28.99 -19.75 -2.36
C ILE A 83 29.89 -20.96 -2.61
N SER A 84 30.18 -21.81 -1.62
CA SER A 84 31.12 -22.91 -1.75
C SER A 84 30.96 -23.96 -0.66
N ASP A 85 30.98 -25.24 -1.03
CA ASP A 85 31.00 -26.38 -0.11
C ASP A 85 32.24 -26.37 0.80
N GLU A 86 33.34 -25.75 0.35
CA GLU A 86 34.60 -25.64 1.09
C GLU A 86 34.47 -24.75 2.34
N LEU A 87 33.45 -23.89 2.42
CA LEU A 87 33.18 -23.04 3.60
C LEU A 87 32.37 -23.74 4.70
N LEU A 88 31.75 -24.87 4.39
CA LEU A 88 30.91 -25.62 5.34
C LEU A 88 31.73 -26.47 6.32
N GLY A 89 33.02 -26.72 6.02
CA GLY A 89 33.94 -27.47 6.87
C GLY A 89 33.50 -28.92 7.13
N GLU A 90 32.93 -29.15 8.31
CA GLU A 90 32.39 -30.45 8.72
C GLU A 90 30.87 -30.59 8.45
N ASN A 91 30.13 -29.48 8.27
CA ASN A 91 28.68 -29.44 8.04
C ASN A 91 28.28 -29.85 6.59
N LYS A 92 28.57 -31.09 6.22
CA LYS A 92 28.43 -31.61 4.84
C LYS A 92 27.00 -31.97 4.43
N ASP A 93 26.07 -31.99 5.37
CA ASP A 93 24.68 -32.43 5.14
C ASP A 93 23.75 -31.28 4.69
N ILE A 94 24.26 -30.05 4.58
CA ILE A 94 23.52 -28.89 4.06
C ILE A 94 23.20 -29.12 2.58
N THR A 95 21.91 -29.20 2.25
CA THR A 95 21.45 -29.33 0.86
C THR A 95 20.77 -28.04 0.38
N PRO A 96 20.81 -27.72 -0.93
CA PRO A 96 20.01 -26.65 -1.53
C PRO A 96 18.51 -26.72 -1.20
N ARG A 97 18.00 -27.93 -0.96
CA ARG A 97 16.62 -28.15 -0.54
C ARG A 97 16.38 -27.64 0.88
N ALA A 98 17.21 -28.03 1.86
CA ALA A 98 17.09 -27.55 3.23
C ALA A 98 17.19 -26.01 3.33
N LEU A 99 18.02 -25.39 2.47
CA LEU A 99 18.10 -23.93 2.35
C LEU A 99 16.78 -23.34 1.79
N ASN A 100 16.22 -23.87 0.70
CA ASN A 100 14.92 -23.42 0.21
C ASN A 100 13.77 -23.68 1.21
N ASP A 101 13.84 -24.76 1.99
CA ASP A 101 12.85 -25.12 3.01
C ASP A 101 12.97 -24.21 4.27
N SER A 102 14.14 -23.58 4.54
CA SER A 102 14.29 -22.60 5.65
C SER A 102 13.58 -21.27 5.40
N VAL A 103 13.54 -20.79 4.16
CA VAL A 103 12.79 -19.57 3.76
C VAL A 103 11.36 -19.84 3.29
N SER A 104 10.94 -21.11 3.29
CA SER A 104 9.57 -21.51 2.91
C SER A 104 8.59 -21.35 4.06
N VAL A 105 7.32 -21.08 3.72
CA VAL A 105 6.22 -20.87 4.70
C VAL A 105 5.27 -22.06 4.68
N LYS A 106 5.00 -22.66 5.85
CA LYS A 106 4.10 -23.81 5.98
C LYS A 106 2.69 -23.45 5.51
N ASN A 107 2.10 -24.33 4.70
CA ASN A 107 0.74 -24.22 4.14
C ASN A 107 0.44 -22.89 3.40
N GLY A 108 1.45 -22.09 3.04
CA GLY A 108 1.24 -20.77 2.44
C GLY A 108 0.63 -19.73 3.39
N ARG A 109 0.88 -19.82 4.71
CA ARG A 109 0.47 -18.82 5.72
C ARG A 109 0.87 -17.40 5.26
N ARG A 110 0.02 -16.42 5.58
CA ARG A 110 0.33 -15.00 5.45
C ARG A 110 0.47 -14.41 6.86
N GLY A 111 1.70 -14.06 7.23
CA GLY A 111 1.96 -13.36 8.48
C GLY A 111 1.47 -11.91 8.48
N PRO A 112 1.63 -11.21 9.63
CA PRO A 112 1.19 -9.83 9.81
C PRO A 112 2.03 -8.81 9.03
N VAL A 113 3.24 -9.17 8.59
CA VAL A 113 4.14 -8.37 7.76
C VAL A 113 4.60 -9.18 6.55
N PRO A 114 4.91 -8.54 5.39
CA PRO A 114 5.51 -9.24 4.26
C PRO A 114 6.88 -9.84 4.64
N CYS A 115 7.18 -11.06 4.18
CA CYS A 115 8.49 -11.69 4.36
C CYS A 115 9.12 -12.06 3.01
N PHE A 116 10.41 -11.79 2.88
CA PHE A 116 11.21 -11.96 1.67
C PHE A 116 12.62 -12.45 1.98
N SER A 117 13.20 -13.23 1.07
CA SER A 117 14.66 -13.29 0.91
C SER A 117 15.15 -12.10 0.08
N ILE A 118 16.45 -11.79 0.11
CA ILE A 118 17.03 -10.63 -0.59
C ILE A 118 16.70 -10.62 -2.08
N SER A 119 16.83 -11.76 -2.77
CA SER A 119 16.60 -11.91 -4.21
C SER A 119 15.16 -11.54 -4.59
N LYS A 120 14.18 -12.01 -3.81
CA LYS A 120 12.76 -11.72 -3.98
C LYS A 120 12.43 -10.28 -3.59
N TRP A 121 13.02 -9.75 -2.52
CA TRP A 121 12.83 -8.36 -2.10
C TRP A 121 13.34 -7.38 -3.14
N LEU A 122 14.55 -7.56 -3.66
CA LEU A 122 15.11 -6.74 -4.75
C LEU A 122 14.23 -6.79 -6.02
N GLN A 123 13.57 -7.94 -6.30
CA GLN A 123 12.65 -8.07 -7.43
C GLN A 123 11.35 -7.27 -7.24
N GLU A 124 10.78 -7.24 -6.03
CA GLU A 124 9.61 -6.38 -5.74
C GLU A 124 9.99 -4.89 -5.69
N GLN A 125 11.13 -4.53 -5.07
CA GLN A 125 11.65 -3.16 -5.07
C GLN A 125 11.87 -2.64 -6.51
N LEU A 126 12.37 -3.48 -7.42
CA LEU A 126 12.48 -3.12 -8.85
C LEU A 126 11.10 -2.98 -9.52
N GLN A 127 10.15 -3.88 -9.23
CA GLN A 127 8.78 -3.75 -9.77
C GLN A 127 8.11 -2.45 -9.31
N ASP A 128 8.30 -2.04 -8.06
CA ASP A 128 7.74 -0.79 -7.53
C ASP A 128 8.46 0.46 -8.08
N PHE A 129 9.79 0.41 -8.23
CA PHE A 129 10.58 1.46 -8.90
C PHE A 129 10.15 1.66 -10.36
N LEU A 130 9.98 0.57 -11.12
CA LEU A 130 9.42 0.58 -12.47
C LEU A 130 7.91 0.90 -12.50
N GLY A 131 7.24 0.93 -11.34
CA GLY A 131 5.83 1.24 -11.20
C GLY A 131 4.88 0.11 -11.61
N ILE A 132 5.39 -1.09 -11.86
CA ILE A 132 4.66 -2.25 -12.40
C ILE A 132 3.49 -2.64 -11.49
N ASN A 133 3.67 -2.67 -10.16
CA ASN A 133 2.59 -3.01 -9.25
C ASN A 133 1.50 -1.92 -9.18
N LYS A 134 1.89 -0.65 -9.31
CA LYS A 134 0.98 0.50 -9.39
C LYS A 134 0.21 0.57 -10.71
N LEU A 135 0.85 0.14 -11.81
CA LEU A 135 0.20 -0.05 -13.11
C LEU A 135 -0.88 -1.14 -13.03
N LYS A 136 -0.54 -2.33 -12.50
CA LYS A 136 -1.52 -3.41 -12.23
C LYS A 136 -2.72 -2.91 -11.39
N GLU A 137 -2.49 -2.02 -10.43
CA GLU A 137 -3.55 -1.40 -9.61
C GLU A 137 -4.48 -0.49 -10.44
N TYR A 138 -3.92 0.34 -11.33
CA TYR A 138 -4.68 1.19 -12.24
C TYR A 138 -5.44 0.37 -13.30
N GLU A 139 -4.82 -0.67 -13.86
CA GLU A 139 -5.45 -1.60 -14.80
C GLU A 139 -6.62 -2.35 -14.15
N LYS A 140 -6.45 -2.86 -12.92
CA LYS A 140 -7.53 -3.49 -12.15
C LYS A 140 -8.69 -2.53 -11.84
N LYS A 141 -8.40 -1.25 -11.58
CA LYS A 141 -9.41 -0.21 -11.39
C LYS A 141 -10.15 0.12 -12.69
N TYR A 142 -9.43 0.19 -13.81
CA TYR A 142 -9.99 0.36 -15.15
C TYR A 142 -10.91 -0.81 -15.52
N GLU A 143 -10.47 -2.05 -15.34
CA GLU A 143 -11.31 -3.25 -15.55
C GLU A 143 -12.58 -3.24 -14.70
N ALA A 144 -12.49 -2.86 -13.43
CA ALA A 144 -13.65 -2.79 -12.54
C ALA A 144 -14.68 -1.77 -13.03
N LEU A 145 -14.24 -0.61 -13.53
CA LEU A 145 -15.11 0.40 -14.13
C LEU A 145 -15.75 -0.09 -15.44
N VAL A 146 -14.99 -0.77 -16.31
CA VAL A 146 -15.53 -1.38 -17.54
C VAL A 146 -16.62 -2.40 -17.21
N LYS A 147 -16.34 -3.33 -16.29
CA LYS A 147 -17.29 -4.36 -15.83
C LYS A 147 -18.55 -3.73 -15.20
N LEU A 148 -18.41 -2.64 -14.44
CA LEU A 148 -19.53 -1.88 -13.90
C LEU A 148 -20.39 -1.24 -15.01
N VAL A 149 -19.77 -0.61 -16.01
CA VAL A 149 -20.49 -0.01 -17.14
C VAL A 149 -21.26 -1.05 -17.96
N ASP A 150 -20.68 -2.22 -18.22
CA ASP A 150 -21.36 -3.27 -18.98
C ASP A 150 -22.51 -3.92 -18.19
N ASN A 151 -22.39 -4.04 -16.86
CA ASN A 151 -23.51 -4.40 -16.00
C ASN A 151 -24.63 -3.35 -16.06
N LEU A 152 -24.31 -2.06 -15.94
CA LEU A 152 -25.29 -0.96 -16.03
C LEU A 152 -26.00 -0.91 -17.39
N ARG A 153 -25.29 -1.24 -18.49
CA ARG A 153 -25.87 -1.37 -19.84
C ARG A 153 -26.87 -2.52 -19.93
N GLU A 154 -26.59 -3.67 -19.31
CA GLU A 154 -27.53 -4.79 -19.26
C GLU A 154 -28.73 -4.49 -18.34
N GLU A 155 -28.52 -3.84 -17.20
CA GLU A 155 -29.62 -3.33 -16.36
C GLU A 155 -30.53 -2.38 -17.14
N LYS A 156 -29.97 -1.39 -17.84
CA LYS A 156 -30.73 -0.48 -18.72
C LYS A 156 -31.52 -1.25 -19.79
N ARG A 157 -30.92 -2.27 -20.41
CA ARG A 157 -31.59 -3.15 -21.38
C ARG A 157 -32.78 -3.88 -20.76
N VAL A 158 -32.65 -4.42 -19.56
CA VAL A 158 -33.73 -5.09 -18.82
C VAL A 158 -34.86 -4.11 -18.45
N VAL A 159 -34.56 -2.86 -18.09
CA VAL A 159 -35.59 -1.84 -17.83
C VAL A 159 -36.34 -1.45 -19.11
N ILE A 160 -35.64 -1.26 -20.24
CA ILE A 160 -36.26 -1.00 -21.55
C ILE A 160 -37.19 -2.16 -21.95
N GLU A 161 -36.74 -3.40 -21.78
CA GLU A 161 -37.53 -4.60 -22.07
C GLU A 161 -38.75 -4.74 -21.14
N SER A 162 -38.63 -4.31 -19.89
CA SER A 162 -39.76 -4.25 -18.94
C SER A 162 -40.78 -3.18 -19.34
N LYS A 163 -40.33 -2.01 -19.84
CA LYS A 163 -41.21 -0.98 -20.39
C LYS A 163 -41.98 -1.49 -21.60
N LYS A 164 -41.30 -2.15 -22.54
CA LYS A 164 -41.95 -2.75 -23.74
C LYS A 164 -43.08 -3.70 -23.35
N LYS A 165 -42.84 -4.59 -22.39
CA LYS A 165 -43.86 -5.54 -21.89
C LYS A 165 -45.05 -4.83 -21.26
N LEU A 166 -44.82 -3.80 -20.45
CA LEU A 166 -45.88 -2.97 -19.88
C LEU A 166 -46.72 -2.26 -20.98
N ASP A 167 -46.08 -1.83 -22.07
CA ASP A 167 -46.75 -1.22 -23.23
C ASP A 167 -47.48 -2.23 -24.14
N GLU A 168 -47.01 -3.48 -24.22
CA GLU A 168 -47.70 -4.57 -24.91
C GLU A 168 -48.90 -5.09 -24.10
N ASP A 169 -48.75 -5.27 -22.79
CA ASP A 169 -49.83 -5.62 -21.87
C ASP A 169 -50.95 -4.58 -21.90
N PHE A 170 -50.63 -3.28 -21.98
CA PHE A 170 -51.65 -2.24 -22.10
C PHE A 170 -52.41 -2.26 -23.43
N LYS A 171 -51.76 -2.68 -24.52
CA LYS A 171 -52.40 -2.86 -25.84
C LYS A 171 -53.31 -4.08 -25.87
N ASN A 172 -52.83 -5.19 -25.34
CA ASN A 172 -53.51 -6.50 -25.34
C ASN A 172 -54.64 -6.56 -24.31
N ASN A 173 -54.36 -6.16 -23.06
CA ASN A 173 -55.27 -6.22 -21.91
C ASN A 173 -55.87 -4.84 -21.59
N ARG A 174 -56.34 -4.14 -22.63
CA ARG A 174 -56.83 -2.74 -22.54
C ARG A 174 -57.93 -2.58 -21.47
N PRO A 175 -57.83 -1.59 -20.56
CA PRO A 175 -58.88 -1.32 -19.58
C PRO A 175 -60.26 -1.06 -20.21
N ALA A 176 -61.29 -1.75 -19.72
CA ALA A 176 -62.67 -1.55 -20.12
C ALA A 176 -63.10 -0.09 -19.84
N GLY A 177 -63.45 0.66 -20.89
CA GLY A 177 -63.71 2.10 -20.83
C GLY A 177 -62.68 2.97 -21.57
N ILE A 178 -61.56 2.40 -22.06
CA ILE A 178 -60.64 3.08 -22.97
C ILE A 178 -60.94 2.65 -24.42
N SER A 179 -61.21 3.61 -25.31
CA SER A 179 -61.48 3.36 -26.73
C SER A 179 -60.20 3.01 -27.52
N ALA A 180 -60.35 2.45 -28.72
CA ALA A 180 -59.21 2.14 -29.60
C ALA A 180 -58.36 3.38 -29.90
N ALA A 181 -58.98 4.47 -30.39
CA ALA A 181 -58.30 5.74 -30.66
C ALA A 181 -57.62 6.36 -29.42
N ALA A 182 -58.16 6.14 -28.21
CA ALA A 182 -57.51 6.59 -26.98
C ALA A 182 -56.26 5.76 -26.64
N ALA A 183 -56.31 4.43 -26.84
CA ALA A 183 -55.16 3.54 -26.64
C ALA A 183 -54.07 3.75 -27.70
N GLU A 184 -54.44 4.04 -28.96
CA GLU A 184 -53.51 4.46 -30.02
C GLU A 184 -52.84 5.79 -29.66
N LYS A 185 -53.59 6.78 -29.17
CA LYS A 185 -53.03 8.07 -28.76
C LYS A 185 -52.09 7.96 -27.55
N ILE A 186 -52.36 7.05 -26.60
CA ILE A 186 -51.41 6.70 -25.52
C ILE A 186 -50.15 6.05 -26.10
N SER A 187 -50.31 5.09 -27.03
CA SER A 187 -49.19 4.41 -27.69
C SER A 187 -48.30 5.40 -28.47
N ALA A 188 -48.90 6.41 -29.11
CA ALA A 188 -48.18 7.49 -29.80
C ALA A 188 -47.37 8.35 -28.84
N PHE A 189 -47.93 8.74 -27.68
CA PHE A 189 -47.16 9.44 -26.64
C PHE A 189 -45.98 8.60 -26.13
N ASN A 190 -46.16 7.28 -25.96
CA ASN A 190 -45.10 6.39 -25.49
C ASN A 190 -43.98 6.27 -26.53
N ALA A 191 -44.32 6.12 -27.82
CA ALA A 191 -43.35 6.11 -28.92
C ALA A 191 -42.56 7.42 -29.03
N MET A 192 -43.21 8.58 -28.85
CA MET A 192 -42.52 9.89 -28.82
C MET A 192 -41.54 10.01 -27.63
N ILE A 193 -41.84 9.39 -26.49
CA ILE A 193 -40.95 9.35 -25.33
C ILE A 193 -39.78 8.38 -25.58
N ASP A 194 -40.03 7.21 -26.18
CA ASP A 194 -38.98 6.25 -26.52
C ASP A 194 -37.99 6.83 -27.56
N GLU A 195 -38.48 7.47 -28.62
CA GLU A 195 -37.64 8.17 -29.61
C GLU A 195 -36.79 9.29 -28.95
N ALA A 196 -37.37 10.00 -27.98
CA ALA A 196 -36.67 11.05 -27.24
C ALA A 196 -35.59 10.48 -26.29
N LEU A 197 -35.85 9.35 -25.62
CA LEU A 197 -34.88 8.64 -24.78
C LEU A 197 -33.72 8.06 -25.61
N GLU A 198 -34.00 7.52 -26.80
CA GLU A 198 -32.98 7.01 -27.71
C GLU A 198 -32.08 8.15 -28.25
N LYS A 199 -32.67 9.26 -28.69
CA LYS A 199 -31.95 10.46 -29.12
C LYS A 199 -31.10 11.06 -28.00
N TYR A 200 -31.64 11.13 -26.78
CA TYR A 200 -30.93 11.60 -25.59
C TYR A 200 -29.66 10.77 -25.33
N GLY A 201 -29.79 9.44 -25.30
CA GLY A 201 -28.65 8.53 -25.10
C GLY A 201 -27.61 8.60 -26.23
N SER A 202 -28.06 8.69 -27.48
CA SER A 202 -27.19 8.83 -28.66
C SER A 202 -26.37 10.12 -28.62
N LEU A 203 -26.99 11.27 -28.34
CA LEU A 203 -26.30 12.54 -28.15
C LEU A 203 -25.33 12.50 -26.97
N ARG A 204 -25.73 11.91 -25.84
CA ARG A 204 -24.90 11.78 -24.64
C ARG A 204 -23.67 10.89 -24.85
N SER A 205 -23.80 9.81 -25.62
CA SER A 205 -22.67 8.97 -26.05
C SER A 205 -21.72 9.70 -27.00
N ARG A 206 -22.24 10.56 -27.89
CA ARG A 206 -21.39 11.36 -28.80
C ARG A 206 -20.57 12.43 -28.06
N ILE A 207 -21.15 13.12 -27.06
CA ILE A 207 -20.42 14.05 -26.18
C ILE A 207 -19.20 13.38 -25.55
N GLN A 208 -19.34 12.11 -25.17
CA GLN A 208 -18.36 11.33 -24.44
C GLN A 208 -17.21 10.78 -25.30
N ASN A 209 -17.46 10.48 -26.58
CA ASN A 209 -16.42 10.03 -27.52
C ASN A 209 -15.60 11.20 -28.10
N GLU A 210 -15.58 12.35 -27.42
CA GLU A 210 -14.98 13.63 -27.84
C GLU A 210 -15.44 14.15 -29.22
N LEU A 211 -16.49 13.55 -29.78
CA LEU A 211 -17.10 13.97 -31.04
C LEU A 211 -17.87 15.28 -30.80
N LEU A 212 -17.24 16.40 -31.18
CA LEU A 212 -17.81 17.75 -31.13
C LEU A 212 -19.26 17.76 -31.62
N LEU A 213 -20.21 17.88 -30.68
CA LEU A 213 -21.59 18.18 -31.02
C LEU A 213 -21.65 19.53 -31.74
N LYS A 214 -22.33 19.54 -32.88
CA LYS A 214 -22.66 20.76 -33.65
C LYS A 214 -23.50 21.70 -32.77
N LYS A 215 -23.50 23.00 -33.10
CA LYS A 215 -24.26 24.03 -32.35
C LYS A 215 -25.72 23.62 -32.13
N ASN A 216 -26.37 23.05 -33.14
CA ASN A 216 -27.75 22.55 -33.09
C ASN A 216 -27.89 21.35 -32.14
N GLU A 217 -27.01 20.35 -32.27
CA GLU A 217 -27.03 19.11 -31.46
C GLU A 217 -26.85 19.38 -29.95
N ARG A 218 -26.12 20.46 -29.58
CA ARG A 218 -26.00 20.91 -28.18
C ARG A 218 -27.30 21.54 -27.66
N VAL A 219 -27.98 22.34 -28.49
CA VAL A 219 -29.29 22.93 -28.15
C VAL A 219 -30.33 21.82 -28.04
N GLU A 220 -30.35 20.89 -28.99
CA GLU A 220 -31.19 19.69 -28.97
C GLU A 220 -31.03 18.92 -27.65
N PHE A 221 -29.80 18.57 -27.27
CA PHE A 221 -29.51 17.84 -26.01
C PHE A 221 -30.12 18.52 -24.76
N VAL A 222 -29.95 19.85 -24.62
CA VAL A 222 -30.54 20.62 -23.50
C VAL A 222 -32.07 20.69 -23.57
N THR A 223 -32.66 20.62 -24.76
CA THR A 223 -34.13 20.55 -24.93
C THR A 223 -34.71 19.15 -24.75
N MET A 224 -33.93 18.06 -24.87
CA MET A 224 -34.45 16.68 -24.81
C MET A 224 -35.13 16.35 -23.48
N GLU A 225 -34.52 16.66 -22.33
CA GLU A 225 -35.10 16.38 -21.00
C GLU A 225 -36.40 17.17 -20.79
N ASN A 226 -36.42 18.43 -21.25
CA ASN A 226 -37.61 19.29 -21.23
C ASN A 226 -38.72 18.75 -22.15
N GLN A 227 -38.38 18.19 -23.30
CA GLN A 227 -39.32 17.54 -24.22
C GLN A 227 -39.90 16.25 -23.64
N ILE A 228 -39.06 15.37 -23.06
CA ILE A 228 -39.49 14.15 -22.36
C ILE A 228 -40.45 14.50 -21.23
N GLY A 229 -40.09 15.47 -20.37
CA GLY A 229 -40.95 15.99 -19.31
C GLY A 229 -42.30 16.50 -19.82
N LYS A 230 -42.29 17.33 -20.87
CA LYS A 230 -43.51 17.86 -21.49
C LYS A 230 -44.43 16.75 -22.04
N THR A 231 -43.89 15.80 -22.82
CA THR A 231 -44.68 14.72 -23.42
C THR A 231 -45.22 13.76 -22.37
N ARG A 232 -44.46 13.47 -21.30
CA ARG A 232 -44.96 12.74 -20.12
C ARG A 232 -46.15 13.44 -19.46
N ASP A 233 -46.08 14.75 -19.32
CA ASP A 233 -47.12 15.55 -18.66
C ASP A 233 -48.38 15.71 -19.53
N GLU A 234 -48.22 15.79 -20.85
CA GLU A 234 -49.32 15.73 -21.84
C GLU A 234 -50.01 14.35 -21.84
N ARG A 235 -49.23 13.25 -21.86
CA ARG A 235 -49.72 11.88 -21.68
C ARG A 235 -50.51 11.72 -20.38
N LYS A 236 -49.98 12.23 -19.27
CA LYS A 236 -50.56 12.19 -17.92
C LYS A 236 -51.87 12.99 -17.83
N LYS A 237 -51.96 14.16 -18.47
CA LYS A 237 -53.20 14.95 -18.59
C LYS A 237 -54.25 14.22 -19.43
N PHE A 238 -53.87 13.68 -20.59
CA PHE A 238 -54.79 12.95 -21.47
C PHE A 238 -55.31 11.65 -20.83
N TYR A 239 -54.44 10.84 -20.22
CA TYR A 239 -54.83 9.59 -19.58
C TYR A 239 -55.78 9.84 -18.39
N LYS A 240 -55.54 10.89 -17.58
CA LYS A 240 -56.44 11.29 -16.48
C LYS A 240 -57.82 11.78 -16.93
N SER A 241 -58.05 12.09 -18.22
CA SER A 241 -59.38 12.42 -18.74
C SER A 241 -60.17 11.19 -19.21
N LEU A 242 -59.64 9.97 -19.07
CA LEU A 242 -60.31 8.75 -19.50
C LEU A 242 -61.09 8.08 -18.35
N PRO A 243 -62.32 7.55 -18.59
CA PRO A 243 -63.20 7.02 -17.54
C PRO A 243 -62.64 5.82 -16.75
N ALA A 244 -61.63 5.12 -17.29
CA ALA A 244 -61.07 3.89 -16.72
C ALA A 244 -59.54 3.99 -16.51
N SER A 245 -59.06 5.17 -16.11
CA SER A 245 -57.64 5.44 -15.90
C SER A 245 -57.09 4.74 -14.64
N LYS A 246 -56.30 3.67 -14.82
CA LYS A 246 -55.56 3.02 -13.73
C LYS A 246 -54.30 3.83 -13.41
N ALA A 247 -54.14 4.29 -12.16
CA ALA A 247 -52.98 5.08 -11.74
C ALA A 247 -51.66 4.32 -11.96
N ASP A 248 -51.67 3.03 -11.66
CA ASP A 248 -50.48 2.16 -11.58
C ASP A 248 -49.76 2.01 -12.92
N TYR A 249 -50.48 1.99 -14.05
CA TYR A 249 -49.86 1.90 -15.38
C TYR A 249 -49.00 3.13 -15.69
N LEU A 250 -49.50 4.35 -15.39
CA LEU A 250 -48.71 5.57 -15.54
C LEU A 250 -47.56 5.64 -14.53
N ALA A 251 -47.79 5.20 -13.29
CA ALA A 251 -46.76 5.20 -12.25
C ALA A 251 -45.59 4.30 -12.65
N ASN A 252 -45.88 3.07 -13.08
CA ASN A 252 -44.89 2.10 -13.53
C ASN A 252 -44.18 2.55 -14.82
N LEU A 253 -44.89 3.16 -15.78
CA LEU A 253 -44.25 3.76 -16.96
C LEU A 253 -43.25 4.86 -16.60
N VAL A 254 -43.68 5.84 -15.80
CA VAL A 254 -42.80 6.96 -15.40
C VAL A 254 -41.60 6.44 -14.60
N PHE A 255 -41.81 5.50 -13.67
CA PHE A 255 -40.74 4.84 -12.92
C PHE A 255 -39.72 4.13 -13.83
N LEU A 256 -40.16 3.33 -14.80
CA LEU A 256 -39.26 2.64 -15.73
C LEU A 256 -38.52 3.62 -16.65
N GLU A 257 -39.18 4.67 -17.13
CA GLU A 257 -38.53 5.73 -17.91
C GLU A 257 -37.52 6.54 -17.09
N ASP A 258 -37.82 6.86 -15.82
CA ASP A 258 -36.89 7.54 -14.90
C ASP A 258 -35.69 6.64 -14.57
N MET A 259 -35.89 5.33 -14.41
CA MET A 259 -34.78 4.37 -14.30
C MET A 259 -33.91 4.32 -15.57
N ILE A 260 -34.48 4.43 -16.77
CA ILE A 260 -33.71 4.49 -18.03
C ILE A 260 -32.84 5.75 -18.06
N ILE A 261 -33.38 6.90 -17.65
CA ILE A 261 -32.63 8.16 -17.54
C ILE A 261 -31.53 8.01 -16.50
N GLN A 262 -31.85 7.59 -15.26
CA GLN A 262 -30.88 7.40 -14.18
C GLN A 262 -29.72 6.48 -14.61
N LYS A 263 -30.02 5.34 -15.23
CA LYS A 263 -28.98 4.43 -15.72
C LYS A 263 -28.11 5.07 -16.81
N GLU A 264 -28.64 5.99 -17.62
CA GLU A 264 -27.82 6.75 -18.57
C GLU A 264 -26.90 7.77 -17.88
N HIS A 265 -27.31 8.37 -16.75
CA HIS A 265 -26.39 9.15 -15.92
C HIS A 265 -25.28 8.28 -15.34
N GLU A 266 -25.64 7.15 -14.72
CA GLU A 266 -24.67 6.22 -14.12
C GLU A 266 -23.67 5.66 -15.15
N ILE A 267 -24.12 5.31 -16.36
CA ILE A 267 -23.25 4.88 -17.47
C ILE A 267 -22.34 6.03 -17.91
N PHE A 268 -22.88 7.23 -18.14
CA PHE A 268 -22.11 8.38 -18.61
C PHE A 268 -21.01 8.78 -17.61
N ASP A 269 -21.32 8.87 -16.32
CA ASP A 269 -20.35 9.27 -15.31
C ASP A 269 -19.22 8.21 -15.18
N ASN A 270 -19.57 6.92 -15.19
CA ASN A 270 -18.57 5.86 -15.12
C ASN A 270 -17.71 5.72 -16.39
N VAL A 271 -18.26 5.88 -17.60
CA VAL A 271 -17.43 5.90 -18.82
C VAL A 271 -16.52 7.13 -18.87
N THR A 272 -16.94 8.26 -18.28
CA THR A 272 -16.06 9.43 -18.10
C THR A 272 -14.90 9.14 -17.14
N LEU A 273 -15.11 8.28 -16.13
CA LEU A 273 -14.04 7.76 -15.27
C LEU A 273 -13.15 6.74 -16.00
N ILE A 274 -13.69 5.89 -16.87
CA ILE A 274 -12.92 4.96 -17.73
C ILE A 274 -11.94 5.75 -18.60
N GLY A 275 -12.40 6.81 -19.28
CA GLY A 275 -11.52 7.67 -20.10
C GLY A 275 -10.38 8.30 -19.28
N LYS A 276 -10.71 8.91 -18.14
CA LYS A 276 -9.71 9.50 -17.21
C LYS A 276 -8.76 8.46 -16.61
N SER A 277 -9.22 7.23 -16.40
CA SER A 277 -8.37 6.13 -15.91
C SER A 277 -7.43 5.61 -17.00
N ARG A 278 -7.91 5.53 -18.26
CA ARG A 278 -7.10 5.16 -19.43
C ARG A 278 -6.00 6.19 -19.69
N GLN A 279 -6.34 7.49 -19.71
CA GLN A 279 -5.36 8.56 -19.88
C GLN A 279 -4.24 8.45 -18.84
N LYS A 280 -4.58 8.26 -17.56
CA LYS A 280 -3.59 8.07 -16.48
C LYS A 280 -2.72 6.84 -16.66
N ILE A 281 -3.25 5.74 -17.22
CA ILE A 281 -2.48 4.54 -17.55
C ILE A 281 -1.50 4.85 -18.69
N GLU A 282 -1.93 5.54 -19.74
CA GLU A 282 -1.08 5.92 -20.88
C GLU A 282 0.01 6.91 -20.48
N GLU A 283 -0.31 7.94 -19.68
CA GLU A 283 0.65 8.87 -19.06
C GLU A 283 1.66 8.15 -18.15
N PHE A 284 1.20 7.22 -17.33
CA PHE A 284 2.06 6.46 -16.41
C PHE A 284 3.01 5.53 -17.19
N ILE A 285 2.51 4.79 -18.19
CA ILE A 285 3.31 3.93 -19.06
C ILE A 285 4.34 4.77 -19.82
N TYR A 286 4.00 5.97 -20.30
CA TYR A 286 4.95 6.88 -20.93
C TYR A 286 6.08 7.24 -19.94
N SER A 287 5.75 7.76 -18.76
CA SER A 287 6.73 8.18 -17.75
C SER A 287 7.61 7.07 -17.17
N LYS A 288 7.25 5.80 -17.38
CA LYS A 288 8.02 4.62 -16.92
C LYS A 288 8.79 3.89 -18.03
N LYS A 289 8.51 4.18 -19.31
CA LYS A 289 9.30 3.68 -20.44
C LYS A 289 10.63 4.40 -20.63
N GLU A 290 10.77 5.60 -20.07
CA GLU A 290 11.99 6.42 -20.18
C GLU A 290 13.10 6.03 -19.18
N ILE A 291 12.84 5.10 -18.24
CA ILE A 291 13.82 4.63 -17.23
C ILE A 291 14.90 3.77 -17.89
N LEU A 292 16.15 4.25 -17.84
CA LEU A 292 17.32 3.59 -18.39
C LEU A 292 17.75 2.38 -17.54
N ASP A 293 18.41 1.40 -18.16
CA ASP A 293 18.96 0.24 -17.43
C ASP A 293 20.08 0.63 -16.45
N GLU A 294 20.76 1.75 -16.68
CA GLU A 294 21.75 2.32 -15.77
C GLU A 294 21.11 2.85 -14.47
N GLU A 295 19.94 3.50 -14.57
CA GLU A 295 19.18 3.97 -13.39
C GLU A 295 18.65 2.80 -12.56
N LYS A 296 18.27 1.68 -13.22
CA LYS A 296 17.87 0.43 -12.55
C LYS A 296 19.04 -0.22 -11.81
N ASP A 297 20.24 -0.20 -12.40
CA ASP A 297 21.46 -0.72 -11.79
C ASP A 297 21.87 0.10 -10.56
N ASP A 298 21.92 1.44 -10.67
CA ASP A 298 22.26 2.29 -9.52
C ASP A 298 21.19 2.24 -8.42
N PHE A 299 19.89 2.15 -8.75
CA PHE A 299 18.82 1.93 -7.75
C PHE A 299 19.00 0.60 -7.00
N LEU A 300 19.23 -0.51 -7.70
CA LEU A 300 19.43 -1.82 -7.06
C LEU A 300 20.72 -1.88 -6.25
N LYS A 301 21.78 -1.24 -6.73
CA LYS A 301 23.06 -1.07 -6.04
C LYS A 301 22.93 -0.23 -4.76
N GLU A 302 22.06 0.78 -4.74
CA GLU A 302 21.68 1.49 -3.49
C GLU A 302 21.04 0.51 -2.49
N LYS A 303 20.06 -0.30 -2.92
CA LYS A 303 19.37 -1.25 -2.03
C LYS A 303 20.31 -2.34 -1.48
N ILE A 304 21.19 -2.89 -2.32
CA ILE A 304 22.22 -3.85 -1.88
C ILE A 304 23.20 -3.16 -0.91
N SER A 305 23.59 -1.90 -1.17
CA SER A 305 24.47 -1.12 -0.29
C SER A 305 23.84 -0.89 1.08
N ALA A 306 22.54 -0.60 1.15
CA ALA A 306 21.81 -0.43 2.40
C ALA A 306 21.80 -1.72 3.23
N VAL A 307 21.40 -2.86 2.62
CA VAL A 307 21.43 -4.17 3.29
C VAL A 307 22.83 -4.53 3.79
N LYS A 308 23.87 -4.34 2.96
CA LYS A 308 25.27 -4.52 3.35
C LYS A 308 25.65 -3.68 4.56
N ASN A 309 25.33 -2.39 4.54
CA ASN A 309 25.68 -1.45 5.60
C ASN A 309 25.02 -1.82 6.94
N ILE A 310 23.78 -2.31 6.91
CA ILE A 310 23.06 -2.74 8.12
C ILE A 310 23.66 -4.03 8.68
N ILE A 311 24.00 -5.03 7.85
CA ILE A 311 24.72 -6.23 8.32
C ILE A 311 26.06 -5.84 8.97
N ASP A 312 26.80 -4.92 8.34
CA ASP A 312 28.01 -4.33 8.90
C ASP A 312 27.77 -3.55 10.21
N ILE A 313 26.55 -3.07 10.50
CA ILE A 313 26.18 -2.40 11.77
C ILE A 313 25.77 -3.43 12.83
N ILE A 314 24.97 -4.43 12.45
CA ILE A 314 24.53 -5.56 13.28
C ILE A 314 25.75 -6.24 13.92
N SER A 315 26.72 -6.69 13.12
CA SER A 315 27.86 -7.44 13.65
C SER A 315 28.73 -6.59 14.60
N LYS A 316 28.92 -5.30 14.30
CA LYS A 316 29.62 -4.34 15.20
C LYS A 316 28.86 -4.18 16.53
N THR A 317 27.54 -4.06 16.47
CA THR A 317 26.67 -3.86 17.65
C THR A 317 26.61 -5.10 18.52
N ASN A 318 26.59 -6.30 17.91
CA ASN A 318 26.65 -7.57 18.63
C ASN A 318 28.07 -7.98 19.05
N LYS A 319 29.12 -7.26 18.62
CA LYS A 319 30.54 -7.56 18.87
C LYS A 319 30.98 -8.93 18.35
N ILE A 320 30.45 -9.31 17.19
CA ILE A 320 30.78 -10.55 16.46
C ILE A 320 31.51 -10.22 15.17
N ASP A 321 32.26 -11.17 14.63
CA ASP A 321 32.78 -11.04 13.27
C ASP A 321 31.64 -11.10 12.24
N PRO A 322 31.68 -10.27 11.19
CA PRO A 322 30.61 -10.17 10.19
C PRO A 322 30.64 -11.33 9.20
N VAL A 323 30.51 -12.57 9.65
CA VAL A 323 30.41 -13.73 8.75
C VAL A 323 29.07 -13.67 8.02
N ILE A 324 29.10 -13.45 6.71
CA ILE A 324 27.93 -13.32 5.82
C ILE A 324 27.77 -14.50 4.84
N PHE A 325 28.78 -15.35 4.74
CA PHE A 325 28.80 -16.55 3.92
C PHE A 325 28.39 -17.76 4.77
N LEU A 326 27.80 -18.78 4.14
CA LEU A 326 27.23 -19.91 4.85
C LEU A 326 28.33 -20.79 5.50
N THR A 327 28.20 -21.05 6.80
CA THR A 327 29.10 -21.94 7.57
C THR A 327 28.36 -22.96 8.45
N GLU A 328 27.08 -22.73 8.75
CA GLU A 328 26.23 -23.56 9.60
C GLU A 328 24.83 -23.69 8.96
N SER A 329 24.05 -24.72 9.29
CA SER A 329 22.73 -24.93 8.67
C SER A 329 21.67 -23.99 9.27
N PRO A 330 20.85 -23.32 8.45
CA PRO A 330 19.69 -22.58 8.96
C PRO A 330 18.62 -23.55 9.48
N GLN A 331 17.72 -23.01 10.30
CA GLN A 331 16.52 -23.70 10.80
C GLN A 331 15.45 -23.80 9.70
N GLU A 332 14.63 -24.85 9.69
CA GLU A 332 13.48 -24.94 8.77
C GLU A 332 12.39 -23.90 9.09
N ASN A 333 11.76 -23.35 8.04
CA ASN A 333 10.60 -22.45 8.10
C ASN A 333 10.71 -21.23 9.04
N ILE A 334 11.84 -20.52 8.96
CA ILE A 334 12.12 -19.28 9.71
C ILE A 334 10.97 -18.25 9.63
N PRO A 335 10.30 -18.01 8.48
CA PRO A 335 9.19 -17.05 8.42
C PRO A 335 8.04 -17.35 9.36
N ASP A 336 7.71 -18.63 9.61
CA ASP A 336 6.57 -18.99 10.47
C ASP A 336 6.83 -18.62 11.94
N GLU A 337 8.05 -18.85 12.44
CA GLU A 337 8.44 -18.44 13.80
C GLU A 337 8.44 -16.90 13.94
N LEU A 338 8.98 -16.20 12.94
CA LEU A 338 8.98 -14.73 12.94
C LEU A 338 7.56 -14.16 12.85
N PHE A 339 6.64 -14.83 12.16
CA PHE A 339 5.22 -14.49 12.16
C PHE A 339 4.58 -14.73 13.53
N ASP A 340 4.82 -15.88 14.19
CA ASP A 340 4.32 -16.17 15.53
C ASP A 340 4.81 -15.14 16.57
N VAL A 341 6.09 -14.74 16.52
CA VAL A 341 6.63 -13.67 17.38
C VAL A 341 5.94 -12.34 17.06
N THR A 342 5.77 -11.98 15.79
CA THR A 342 5.13 -10.71 15.42
C THR A 342 3.65 -10.66 15.85
N GLU A 343 2.92 -11.77 15.71
CA GLU A 343 1.52 -11.88 16.12
C GLU A 343 1.37 -11.75 17.65
N LYS A 344 2.23 -12.41 18.43
CA LYS A 344 2.26 -12.24 19.90
C LYS A 344 2.63 -10.80 20.33
N VAL A 345 3.61 -10.16 19.67
CA VAL A 345 3.96 -8.77 20.00
C VAL A 345 2.82 -7.80 19.63
N MET A 346 2.02 -8.08 18.60
CA MET A 346 0.80 -7.31 18.32
C MET A 346 -0.29 -7.47 19.38
N GLU A 347 -0.32 -8.58 20.12
CA GLU A 347 -1.22 -8.78 21.26
C GLU A 347 -0.77 -7.97 22.50
N PHE A 348 0.54 -7.93 22.78
CA PHE A 348 1.13 -7.23 23.93
C PHE A 348 1.50 -5.75 23.67
N ASP A 349 1.59 -5.33 22.41
CA ASP A 349 1.67 -3.92 21.97
C ASP A 349 0.67 -3.67 20.82
N PRO A 350 -0.63 -3.50 21.14
CA PRO A 350 -1.65 -3.21 20.12
C PRO A 350 -1.34 -1.94 19.30
N GLY A 351 -0.52 -1.03 19.85
CA GLY A 351 -0.12 0.20 19.20
C GLY A 351 1.09 0.09 18.26
N LEU A 352 1.71 -1.08 18.12
CA LEU A 352 2.96 -1.31 17.37
C LEU A 352 2.92 -0.66 15.97
N PHE A 353 1.87 -0.99 15.20
CA PHE A 353 1.68 -0.51 13.82
C PHE A 353 0.77 0.75 13.72
N GLU A 354 0.44 1.41 14.83
CA GLU A 354 -0.38 2.63 14.85
C GLU A 354 0.46 3.93 14.75
N ASN A 355 1.20 4.09 13.66
CA ASN A 355 2.07 5.26 13.43
C ASN A 355 1.81 5.89 12.04
N LYS A 356 2.50 7.01 11.72
CA LYS A 356 2.32 7.70 10.43
C LYS A 356 3.08 6.98 9.32
N LYS A 357 4.18 6.29 9.64
CA LYS A 357 4.93 5.44 8.70
C LYS A 357 4.03 4.40 8.03
N VAL A 358 3.25 3.65 8.81
CA VAL A 358 2.30 2.63 8.30
C VAL A 358 1.20 3.24 7.43
N LYS A 359 0.72 4.44 7.77
CA LYS A 359 -0.31 5.15 6.99
C LYS A 359 0.20 5.69 5.65
N LEU A 360 1.51 5.84 5.48
CA LEU A 360 2.14 6.40 4.27
C LEU A 360 2.80 5.33 3.38
N TYR A 361 3.44 4.33 4.00
CA TYR A 361 4.29 3.34 3.33
C TYR A 361 3.87 1.88 3.57
N GLY A 362 2.83 1.64 4.39
CA GLY A 362 2.45 0.30 4.83
C GLY A 362 3.30 -0.22 6.00
N ARG A 363 2.96 -1.44 6.46
CA ARG A 363 3.78 -2.17 7.46
C ARG A 363 5.17 -2.44 6.90
N PRO A 364 6.22 -2.50 7.75
CA PRO A 364 7.58 -2.72 7.27
C PRO A 364 7.75 -4.10 6.63
N ASP A 365 8.60 -4.17 5.61
CA ASP A 365 9.03 -5.44 5.01
C ASP A 365 9.93 -6.21 5.99
N MET A 366 9.79 -7.53 6.07
CA MET A 366 10.76 -8.41 6.74
C MET A 366 11.69 -9.02 5.69
N ILE A 367 13.00 -8.80 5.84
CA ILE A 367 14.03 -9.28 4.92
C ILE A 367 14.89 -10.28 5.67
N LEU A 368 14.83 -11.55 5.26
CA LEU A 368 15.78 -12.58 5.68
C LEU A 368 17.09 -12.38 4.92
N ALA A 369 18.17 -12.14 5.66
CA ALA A 369 19.49 -11.82 5.12
C ALA A 369 20.56 -12.83 5.59
N PRO A 370 21.56 -13.14 4.75
CA PRO A 370 22.60 -14.10 5.11
C PRO A 370 23.60 -13.50 6.10
N GLY A 371 24.07 -14.36 7.01
CA GLY A 371 25.03 -14.01 8.06
C GLY A 371 24.45 -14.01 9.47
N LYS A 372 25.30 -13.63 10.44
CA LYS A 372 25.06 -13.77 11.88
C LYS A 372 24.80 -12.44 12.58
N GLY A 373 23.84 -12.40 13.52
CA GLY A 373 23.52 -11.19 14.28
C GLY A 373 22.19 -11.19 15.04
N ARG A 374 21.78 -10.01 15.53
CA ARG A 374 20.41 -9.68 15.93
C ARG A 374 19.71 -8.90 14.81
N GLY A 375 18.39 -9.00 14.74
CA GLY A 375 17.58 -8.23 13.81
C GLY A 375 17.64 -6.73 14.08
N ASP A 376 17.59 -5.94 13.01
CA ASP A 376 17.69 -4.48 13.00
C ASP A 376 16.50 -3.87 12.22
N TYR A 377 16.30 -2.57 12.31
CA TYR A 377 15.27 -1.85 11.54
C TYR A 377 15.83 -0.61 10.85
N ASP A 378 15.71 -0.56 9.53
CA ASP A 378 16.08 0.62 8.75
C ASP A 378 14.86 1.50 8.47
N TYR A 379 14.92 2.73 8.99
CA TYR A 379 13.86 3.73 8.80
C TYR A 379 13.73 4.22 7.35
N HIS A 380 14.78 4.21 6.54
CA HIS A 380 14.73 4.72 5.16
C HIS A 380 14.07 3.73 4.21
N MET A 381 14.36 2.44 4.36
CA MET A 381 13.74 1.33 3.62
C MET A 381 12.40 0.90 4.22
N ASN A 382 12.09 1.28 5.48
CA ASN A 382 10.94 0.75 6.23
C ASN A 382 11.01 -0.78 6.30
N ALA A 383 12.16 -1.33 6.71
CA ALA A 383 12.42 -2.77 6.65
C ALA A 383 13.08 -3.32 7.93
N LEU A 384 12.58 -4.46 8.40
CA LEU A 384 13.11 -5.29 9.47
C LEU A 384 14.12 -6.27 8.84
N LEU A 385 15.41 -6.07 9.09
CA LEU A 385 16.46 -6.96 8.56
C LEU A 385 16.79 -8.03 9.60
N ILE A 386 16.49 -9.29 9.30
CA ILE A 386 16.68 -10.43 10.20
C ILE A 386 17.79 -11.33 9.66
N PRO A 387 18.95 -11.43 10.33
CA PRO A 387 20.00 -12.38 9.99
C PRO A 387 19.51 -13.83 10.12
N GLN A 388 19.88 -14.70 9.17
CA GLN A 388 19.58 -16.14 9.20
C GLN A 388 20.24 -16.89 10.36
N PHE A 389 21.26 -16.31 10.99
CA PHE A 389 21.91 -16.90 12.16
C PHE A 389 21.76 -15.96 13.37
N PRO A 390 20.72 -16.14 14.19
CA PRO A 390 20.55 -15.34 15.39
C PRO A 390 21.70 -15.56 16.38
N VAL A 391 22.09 -14.52 17.13
CA VAL A 391 23.11 -14.63 18.20
C VAL A 391 22.61 -15.44 19.40
N LYS A 392 21.28 -15.52 19.61
CA LYS A 392 20.62 -16.27 20.69
C LYS A 392 19.52 -17.15 20.11
N ASP A 393 18.43 -16.54 19.65
CA ASP A 393 17.27 -17.18 18.99
C ASP A 393 16.53 -16.16 18.12
N TYR A 394 15.58 -16.60 17.28
CA TYR A 394 14.82 -15.70 16.42
C TYR A 394 13.88 -14.78 17.20
N ILE A 395 13.46 -15.17 18.41
CA ILE A 395 12.65 -14.32 19.30
C ILE A 395 13.46 -13.09 19.70
N ASP A 396 14.65 -13.26 20.28
CA ASP A 396 15.59 -12.19 20.64
C ASP A 396 16.00 -11.32 19.43
N SER A 397 16.19 -11.95 18.27
CA SER A 397 16.50 -11.28 17.01
C SER A 397 15.35 -10.39 16.52
N MET A 398 14.12 -10.92 16.51
CA MET A 398 12.92 -10.22 16.05
C MET A 398 12.47 -9.13 17.03
N LEU A 399 12.56 -9.38 18.34
CA LEU A 399 12.23 -8.39 19.37
C LEU A 399 13.18 -7.19 19.32
N ASN A 400 14.47 -7.39 19.01
CA ASN A 400 15.41 -6.29 18.81
C ASN A 400 15.00 -5.40 17.63
N ALA A 401 14.65 -6.01 16.48
CA ALA A 401 14.17 -5.30 15.30
C ALA A 401 12.83 -4.57 15.55
N LEU A 402 11.87 -5.21 16.24
CA LEU A 402 10.58 -4.59 16.59
C LEU A 402 10.73 -3.46 17.61
N ALA A 403 11.66 -3.56 18.56
CA ALA A 403 11.95 -2.48 19.50
C ALA A 403 12.56 -1.26 18.79
N LEU A 404 13.50 -1.47 17.86
CA LEU A 404 14.06 -0.41 17.01
C LEU A 404 12.98 0.23 16.13
N TYR A 405 12.12 -0.56 15.49
CA TYR A 405 10.96 -0.09 14.74
C TYR A 405 10.02 0.77 15.60
N ARG A 406 9.69 0.28 16.80
CA ARG A 406 8.77 0.92 17.75
C ARG A 406 9.34 2.23 18.29
N TRP A 407 10.66 2.33 18.43
CA TRP A 407 11.37 3.55 18.79
C TRP A 407 11.40 4.56 17.64
N GLU A 408 11.91 4.17 16.47
CA GLU A 408 12.08 5.10 15.34
C GLU A 408 10.75 5.62 14.77
N CYS A 409 9.67 4.84 14.84
CA CYS A 409 8.35 5.26 14.37
C CYS A 409 7.49 6.01 15.42
N ASP A 410 8.05 6.45 16.55
CA ASP A 410 7.38 7.41 17.46
C ASP A 410 7.42 8.84 16.88
N ASP A 411 6.63 9.07 15.83
CA ASP A 411 6.56 10.33 15.06
C ASP A 411 6.14 11.56 15.89
N GLU A 412 5.73 11.39 17.14
CA GLU A 412 5.30 12.46 18.06
C GLU A 412 6.17 12.53 19.32
N ASN A 413 7.21 11.69 19.41
CA ASN A 413 8.09 11.52 20.56
C ASN A 413 7.33 11.30 21.89
N ARG A 414 6.09 10.77 21.86
CA ARG A 414 5.27 10.60 23.07
C ARG A 414 5.82 9.51 23.97
N MET A 415 6.31 8.43 23.35
CA MET A 415 6.90 7.28 24.00
C MET A 415 8.35 7.58 24.40
N LYS A 416 9.13 8.20 23.51
CA LYS A 416 10.49 8.70 23.77
C LYS A 416 10.55 9.65 24.96
N ASN A 417 9.70 10.69 24.98
CA ASN A 417 9.69 11.71 26.04
C ASN A 417 9.13 11.19 27.39
N SER A 418 8.19 10.24 27.37
CA SER A 418 7.70 9.65 28.62
C SER A 418 8.71 8.64 29.18
N PHE A 419 9.38 7.87 28.34
CA PHE A 419 10.44 6.95 28.74
C PHE A 419 11.66 7.68 29.33
N SER A 420 12.09 8.82 28.75
CA SER A 420 13.17 9.65 29.33
C SER A 420 12.86 10.22 30.72
N ASN A 421 11.57 10.34 31.06
CA ASN A 421 11.12 10.91 32.32
C ASN A 421 11.05 9.91 33.48
N LEU A 422 11.30 8.61 33.26
CA LEU A 422 11.42 7.61 34.32
C LEU A 422 12.68 7.86 35.16
N LYS A 423 12.62 7.69 36.50
CA LYS A 423 13.76 7.95 37.41
C LYS A 423 15.05 7.25 36.95
N SER A 424 14.95 6.01 36.51
CA SER A 424 16.04 5.18 36.01
C SER A 424 16.68 5.70 34.70
N ASN A 425 15.92 6.45 33.89
CA ASN A 425 16.37 6.96 32.58
C ASN A 425 16.86 8.42 32.60
N LYS A 426 16.54 9.22 33.62
CA LYS A 426 16.86 10.67 33.70
C LYS A 426 18.34 11.03 33.54
N TYR A 427 19.24 10.08 33.75
CA TYR A 427 20.68 10.26 33.65
C TYR A 427 21.23 10.08 32.22
N TYR A 428 20.41 9.61 31.26
CA TYR A 428 20.84 9.40 29.88
C TYR A 428 20.82 10.70 29.07
N THR A 429 21.99 11.34 29.00
CA THR A 429 22.23 12.57 28.19
C THR A 429 22.30 12.32 26.68
N SER A 430 22.41 11.06 26.24
CA SER A 430 22.48 10.66 24.84
C SER A 430 21.24 9.88 24.42
N SER A 431 20.60 10.33 23.33
CA SER A 431 19.46 9.63 22.71
C SER A 431 19.80 8.17 22.34
N SER A 432 21.04 7.90 21.91
CA SER A 432 21.50 6.54 21.61
C SER A 432 21.55 5.64 22.85
N THR A 433 21.99 6.17 23.99
CA THR A 433 22.02 5.40 25.25
C THR A 433 20.61 5.15 25.79
N LEU A 434 19.73 6.16 25.68
CA LEU A 434 18.31 6.01 26.04
C LEU A 434 17.60 4.98 25.14
N MET A 435 17.87 5.00 23.84
CA MET A 435 17.37 4.01 22.88
C MET A 435 17.83 2.59 23.24
N GLN A 436 19.10 2.40 23.59
CA GLN A 436 19.61 1.08 24.01
C GLN A 436 19.00 0.62 25.35
N SER A 437 18.69 1.54 26.28
CA SER A 437 17.88 1.25 27.48
C SER A 437 16.47 0.79 27.10
N PHE A 438 15.81 1.50 26.17
CA PHE A 438 14.48 1.13 25.68
C PHE A 438 14.47 -0.24 25.01
N ILE A 439 15.39 -0.50 24.07
CA ILE A 439 15.47 -1.78 23.34
C ILE A 439 15.65 -2.94 24.32
N LYS A 440 16.61 -2.82 25.25
CA LYS A 440 16.85 -3.83 26.29
C LYS A 440 15.56 -4.12 27.08
N ASN A 441 14.89 -3.07 27.55
CA ASN A 441 13.69 -3.21 28.38
C ASN A 441 12.51 -3.76 27.56
N TYR A 442 12.29 -3.30 26.33
CA TYR A 442 11.24 -3.82 25.45
C TYR A 442 11.44 -5.31 25.13
N CYS A 443 12.67 -5.74 24.87
CA CYS A 443 12.98 -7.16 24.65
C CYS A 443 12.70 -8.01 25.91
N VAL A 444 13.07 -7.53 27.11
CA VAL A 444 12.75 -8.21 28.38
C VAL A 444 11.24 -8.28 28.61
N TYR A 445 10.52 -7.16 28.43
CA TYR A 445 9.07 -7.08 28.62
C TYR A 445 8.33 -8.03 27.68
N MET A 446 8.69 -8.04 26.39
CA MET A 446 8.03 -8.91 25.41
C MET A 446 8.36 -10.38 25.63
N SER A 447 9.63 -10.74 25.89
CA SER A 447 10.00 -12.14 26.16
C SER A 447 9.20 -12.71 27.33
N LYS A 448 9.15 -12.00 28.48
CA LYS A 448 8.45 -12.45 29.69
C LYS A 448 6.93 -12.61 29.50
N ASN A 449 6.31 -11.85 28.60
CA ASN A 449 4.90 -12.01 28.24
C ASN A 449 4.69 -13.15 27.21
N ILE A 450 5.60 -13.30 26.23
CA ILE A 450 5.61 -14.39 25.23
C ILE A 450 5.79 -15.77 25.88
N ASP A 451 6.60 -15.83 26.94
CA ASP A 451 6.88 -17.01 27.77
C ASP A 451 5.75 -17.32 28.78
N GLY A 452 4.67 -16.52 28.80
CA GLY A 452 3.50 -16.73 29.66
C GLY A 452 3.65 -16.29 31.11
N GLY A 453 4.78 -15.68 31.51
CA GLY A 453 5.00 -15.19 32.88
C GLY A 453 4.18 -13.95 33.25
N GLY A 454 3.75 -13.19 32.25
CA GLY A 454 2.90 -11.99 32.40
C GLY A 454 3.63 -10.77 32.97
N ALA A 455 3.12 -9.58 32.66
CA ALA A 455 3.72 -8.29 33.05
C ALA A 455 3.80 -8.01 34.57
N VAL A 456 3.15 -8.82 35.41
CA VAL A 456 2.96 -8.53 36.85
C VAL A 456 4.27 -8.62 37.65
N ARG A 457 5.13 -9.61 37.37
CA ARG A 457 6.37 -9.88 38.13
C ARG A 457 7.63 -9.98 37.25
N ILE A 458 7.88 -8.94 36.45
CA ILE A 458 9.20 -8.68 35.86
C ILE A 458 10.10 -8.09 36.96
N SER A 459 10.89 -8.93 37.63
CA SER A 459 11.78 -8.54 38.73
C SER A 459 12.92 -7.64 38.30
N GLU A 460 13.22 -7.60 37.00
CA GLU A 460 14.23 -6.72 36.40
C GLU A 460 13.81 -5.24 36.32
N PHE A 461 12.54 -4.92 36.61
CA PHE A 461 11.97 -3.57 36.46
C PHE A 461 11.52 -2.95 37.80
N ASP A 462 11.92 -1.68 38.02
CA ASP A 462 11.31 -0.85 39.06
C ASP A 462 9.81 -0.59 38.81
N PHE A 463 9.08 -0.18 39.84
CA PHE A 463 7.63 0.06 39.79
C PHE A 463 7.23 1.09 38.71
N GLU A 464 8.02 2.16 38.55
CA GLU A 464 7.76 3.23 37.57
C GLU A 464 7.87 2.69 36.13
N THR A 465 8.88 1.85 35.88
CA THR A 465 9.12 1.17 34.61
C THR A 465 8.04 0.12 34.32
N ARG A 466 7.65 -0.70 35.31
CA ARG A 466 6.53 -1.66 35.17
C ARG A 466 5.22 -0.95 34.80
N ALA A 467 4.85 0.10 35.55
CA ALA A 467 3.65 0.89 35.27
C ALA A 467 3.70 1.59 33.90
N TRP A 468 4.86 2.10 33.50
CA TRP A 468 5.05 2.72 32.20
C TRP A 468 4.82 1.75 31.04
N PHE A 469 5.40 0.55 31.08
CA PHE A 469 5.19 -0.44 30.01
C PHE A 469 3.71 -0.90 29.92
N THR A 470 3.05 -1.13 31.05
CA THR A 470 1.62 -1.50 31.07
C THR A 470 0.73 -0.41 30.44
N CYS A 471 1.02 0.86 30.72
CA CYS A 471 0.25 2.01 30.22
C CYS A 471 0.58 2.38 28.75
N TYR A 472 1.86 2.49 28.38
CA TYR A 472 2.28 2.99 27.06
C TYR A 472 2.38 1.90 25.98
N ILE A 473 2.68 0.66 26.35
CA ILE A 473 2.88 -0.46 25.42
C ILE A 473 1.64 -1.37 25.41
N SER A 474 1.30 -2.00 26.54
CA SER A 474 0.11 -2.85 26.63
C SER A 474 -1.22 -2.09 26.56
N ARG A 475 -1.21 -0.76 26.76
CA ARG A 475 -2.41 0.11 26.77
C ARG A 475 -3.52 -0.33 27.73
N LYS A 476 -3.16 -1.07 28.78
CA LYS A 476 -4.08 -1.43 29.85
C LYS A 476 -4.13 -0.28 30.84
N GLU A 477 -5.31 -0.01 31.39
CA GLU A 477 -5.38 0.81 32.60
C GLU A 477 -4.54 0.11 33.67
N ALA A 478 -3.68 0.86 34.35
CA ALA A 478 -2.82 0.28 35.36
C ALA A 478 -3.65 0.06 36.63
N ASP A 479 -4.00 -1.20 36.92
CA ASP A 479 -4.66 -1.64 38.16
C ASP A 479 -3.72 -1.52 39.36
N LEU A 480 -3.32 -0.28 39.66
CA LEU A 480 -2.35 0.11 40.70
C LEU A 480 -2.75 -0.37 42.09
N ALA A 481 -4.05 -0.57 42.34
CA ALA A 481 -4.59 -1.11 43.58
C ALA A 481 -4.23 -2.58 43.82
N SER A 482 -3.99 -3.37 42.76
CA SER A 482 -3.73 -4.81 42.88
C SER A 482 -2.28 -5.18 43.23
N ILE A 483 -1.38 -4.20 43.27
CA ILE A 483 0.06 -4.41 43.51
C ILE A 483 0.49 -3.86 44.88
N SER A 484 -0.19 -2.85 45.41
CA SER A 484 0.10 -2.28 46.74
C SER A 484 -0.18 -3.24 47.90
N GLU A 485 -1.19 -4.11 47.77
CA GLU A 485 -1.63 -5.00 48.86
C GLU A 485 -0.64 -6.15 49.15
N GLU A 486 0.31 -6.45 48.25
CA GLU A 486 1.35 -7.47 48.49
C GLU A 486 2.64 -6.89 49.13
N GLU A 487 2.92 -5.58 48.99
CA GLU A 487 4.14 -4.97 49.55
C GLU A 487 3.96 -4.56 51.04
N GLU A 488 2.76 -4.14 51.47
CA GLU A 488 2.47 -3.83 52.90
C GLU A 488 2.59 -5.06 53.84
N ILE A 489 2.47 -6.27 53.29
CA ILE A 489 2.60 -7.54 54.03
C ILE A 489 4.07 -7.84 54.42
N TYR A 490 5.06 -7.24 53.75
CA TYR A 490 6.48 -7.52 54.00
C TYR A 490 7.23 -6.43 54.79
N GLU A 491 6.76 -5.18 54.83
CA GLU A 491 7.40 -4.12 55.65
C GLU A 491 6.89 -4.06 57.10
N SER A 492 5.94 -4.92 57.50
CA SER A 492 5.29 -4.87 58.82
C SER A 492 5.86 -5.82 59.89
N GLU A 493 6.83 -6.70 59.58
CA GLU A 493 7.46 -7.65 60.53
C GLU A 493 9.01 -7.55 60.65
N SER A 494 9.58 -6.35 60.79
CA SER A 494 10.97 -6.23 61.32
C SER A 494 11.28 -4.90 62.02
N ALA A 495 10.81 -4.72 63.25
CA ALA A 495 11.16 -3.54 64.07
C ALA A 495 11.10 -3.77 65.60
N ASP A 496 11.89 -4.71 66.12
CA ASP A 496 12.48 -4.54 67.47
C ASP A 496 13.80 -5.30 67.62
N GLU A 497 14.72 -4.79 68.43
CA GLU A 497 16.05 -5.38 68.69
C GLU A 497 16.09 -6.04 70.08
N THR A 498 16.81 -7.17 70.24
CA THR A 498 17.95 -7.34 71.19
C THR A 498 18.34 -8.79 71.51
N ALA A 499 19.63 -8.96 71.87
CA ALA A 499 20.21 -9.89 72.85
C ALA A 499 20.08 -11.43 72.71
N GLU A 500 21.20 -12.04 72.32
CA GLU A 500 21.93 -13.15 73.00
C GLU A 500 21.23 -14.47 73.46
N ASP A 501 21.80 -15.58 72.96
CA ASP A 501 22.35 -16.73 73.73
C ASP A 501 21.76 -18.16 73.60
N LYS A 502 22.66 -19.07 73.18
CA LYS A 502 22.84 -20.51 73.52
C LYS A 502 21.75 -21.61 73.36
N THR A 503 22.27 -22.74 72.85
CA THR A 503 22.02 -24.17 73.21
C THR A 503 20.73 -24.92 72.79
N ALA A 504 20.89 -25.67 71.69
CA ALA A 504 20.99 -27.16 71.66
C ALA A 504 19.78 -28.10 71.92
N ALA A 505 19.96 -29.32 71.36
CA ALA A 505 19.26 -30.60 71.59
C ALA A 505 17.99 -30.94 70.76
N ALA A 506 17.93 -32.22 70.40
CA ALA A 506 16.80 -32.99 69.83
C ALA A 506 16.46 -34.13 70.84
N PRO A 507 15.67 -35.22 70.56
CA PRO A 507 14.96 -35.61 69.34
C PRO A 507 13.53 -36.22 69.58
N GLU A 508 12.97 -36.88 68.56
CA GLU A 508 12.08 -38.07 68.64
C GLU A 508 10.70 -38.00 69.36
N LYS A 509 9.58 -38.16 68.61
CA LYS A 509 8.92 -39.48 68.40
C LYS A 509 7.71 -39.50 67.45
N THR A 510 7.40 -40.70 66.96
CA THR A 510 6.24 -41.09 66.12
C THR A 510 5.03 -41.52 66.98
N PRO A 511 3.83 -41.69 66.38
CA PRO A 511 3.46 -43.04 65.89
C PRO A 511 2.64 -43.09 64.57
N GLU A 512 2.78 -44.24 63.87
CA GLU A 512 1.77 -45.05 63.14
C GLU A 512 0.95 -44.41 61.97
N PHE A 513 1.11 -44.90 60.72
CA PHE A 513 0.38 -46.00 60.03
C PHE A 513 -1.07 -45.64 59.60
N ASP A 514 -1.59 -46.02 58.43
CA ASP A 514 -1.35 -47.20 57.58
C ASP A 514 -1.54 -46.89 56.06
N GLY A 515 -1.17 -47.78 55.13
CA GLY A 515 -1.50 -47.68 53.68
C GLY A 515 -0.38 -47.98 52.67
N LYS A 516 -0.15 -49.26 52.35
CA LYS A 516 0.79 -49.80 51.32
C LYS A 516 0.27 -49.70 49.86
N ILE A 517 1.06 -49.85 48.76
CA ILE A 517 2.50 -49.63 48.41
C ILE A 517 2.69 -49.81 46.85
N THR A 518 3.85 -49.43 46.28
CA THR A 518 4.44 -49.62 44.89
C THR A 518 3.75 -50.56 43.85
N ALA A 519 3.64 -50.28 42.54
CA ALA A 519 4.59 -49.83 41.47
C ALA A 519 5.48 -50.93 40.82
N GLY A 520 5.64 -50.93 39.48
CA GLY A 520 6.59 -51.75 38.68
C GLY A 520 6.08 -52.29 37.32
N ASP A 521 6.90 -52.21 36.26
CA ASP A 521 6.74 -52.76 34.88
C ASP A 521 7.29 -54.22 34.77
N PRO A 522 7.48 -54.91 33.59
CA PRO A 522 7.07 -54.66 32.18
C PRO A 522 6.56 -55.93 31.38
N GLU A 523 6.48 -55.83 30.04
CA GLU A 523 6.64 -56.87 28.97
C GLU A 523 5.54 -57.91 28.54
N VAL A 524 5.18 -57.83 27.23
CA VAL A 524 5.16 -58.89 26.16
C VAL A 524 3.99 -59.91 25.98
N GLU A 525 3.56 -60.06 24.70
CA GLU A 525 2.74 -61.13 24.03
C GLU A 525 1.30 -61.43 24.53
N LYS A 526 0.23 -61.41 23.70
CA LYS A 526 0.03 -62.21 22.47
C LYS A 526 -1.22 -61.82 21.63
N THR A 527 -1.21 -62.22 20.35
CA THR A 527 -2.30 -62.24 19.32
C THR A 527 -3.21 -63.51 19.44
N PRO A 528 -4.24 -63.78 18.60
CA PRO A 528 -4.67 -63.21 17.29
C PRO A 528 -5.92 -62.29 17.40
N GLU A 529 -6.75 -61.94 16.40
CA GLU A 529 -7.04 -62.37 14.99
C GLU A 529 -7.60 -61.13 14.22
N SER A 530 -7.82 -61.06 12.89
CA SER A 530 -7.84 -62.06 11.79
C SER A 530 -7.36 -61.45 10.44
N GLU A 531 -7.55 -62.18 9.34
CA GLU A 531 -7.35 -61.74 7.94
C GLU A 531 -8.74 -61.54 7.23
N GLU A 532 -8.94 -61.11 5.98
CA GLU A 532 -8.17 -61.25 4.72
C GLU A 532 -8.21 -60.02 3.76
N LYS A 533 -7.52 -60.16 2.62
CA LYS A 533 -7.40 -59.22 1.47
C LYS A 533 -8.53 -59.53 0.43
N LYS A 534 -8.64 -59.01 -0.81
CA LYS A 534 -7.62 -58.68 -1.83
C LYS A 534 -8.25 -58.10 -3.13
N GLU A 535 -7.43 -57.43 -3.94
CA GLU A 535 -7.49 -57.27 -5.42
C GLU A 535 -8.56 -56.40 -6.14
N GLU A 536 -8.11 -55.78 -7.24
CA GLU A 536 -8.82 -54.99 -8.26
C GLU A 536 -8.97 -55.83 -9.58
N PRO A 537 -9.20 -55.29 -10.81
CA PRO A 537 -9.91 -54.07 -11.27
C PRO A 537 -10.92 -54.35 -12.43
N LYS A 538 -11.74 -53.35 -12.86
CA LYS A 538 -11.89 -52.87 -14.29
C LYS A 538 -13.19 -52.10 -14.67
N GLU A 539 -12.97 -51.07 -15.50
CA GLU A 539 -13.71 -50.62 -16.71
C GLU A 539 -15.14 -49.97 -16.71
N ILE A 540 -15.13 -48.63 -16.86
CA ILE A 540 -15.90 -47.75 -17.79
C ILE A 540 -17.43 -47.98 -18.05
N LYS A 541 -18.28 -46.99 -17.68
CA LYS A 541 -18.97 -46.06 -18.64
C LYS A 541 -20.00 -45.06 -18.04
N ASP A 542 -19.96 -43.86 -18.61
CA ASP A 542 -21.04 -42.88 -18.88
C ASP A 542 -22.23 -42.74 -17.90
N GLY A 543 -22.19 -41.69 -17.07
CA GLY A 543 -23.30 -41.25 -16.19
C GLY A 543 -23.51 -39.73 -16.20
N LYS A 544 -24.61 -39.28 -16.82
CA LYS A 544 -25.00 -37.87 -17.05
C LYS A 544 -24.83 -36.95 -15.83
N ALA A 545 -24.35 -35.72 -16.06
CA ALA A 545 -24.51 -34.63 -15.12
C ALA A 545 -25.98 -34.16 -15.06
N GLU A 546 -26.55 -34.06 -13.86
CA GLU A 546 -27.82 -33.34 -13.63
C GLU A 546 -27.58 -31.84 -13.37
N PRO A 547 -28.55 -30.96 -13.69
CA PRO A 547 -28.31 -29.53 -13.74
C PRO A 547 -28.27 -28.87 -12.35
N ILE A 548 -27.22 -28.11 -12.09
CA ILE A 548 -27.21 -27.10 -11.01
C ILE A 548 -28.35 -26.11 -11.27
N LYS A 549 -29.21 -25.90 -10.27
CA LYS A 549 -30.39 -25.03 -10.38
C LYS A 549 -29.93 -23.58 -10.67
N PRO A 550 -30.51 -22.89 -11.67
CA PRO A 550 -30.17 -21.49 -11.93
C PRO A 550 -30.58 -20.62 -10.74
N GLU A 551 -29.67 -19.76 -10.30
CA GLU A 551 -29.95 -18.80 -9.23
C GLU A 551 -31.07 -17.84 -9.66
N ARG A 552 -31.94 -17.49 -8.70
CA ARG A 552 -33.07 -16.58 -8.97
C ARG A 552 -32.54 -15.18 -9.24
N LYS A 553 -32.73 -14.68 -10.47
CA LYS A 553 -32.58 -13.25 -10.78
C LYS A 553 -33.41 -12.43 -9.77
N PRO A 554 -32.88 -11.32 -9.23
CA PRO A 554 -33.65 -10.46 -8.33
C PRO A 554 -34.85 -9.88 -9.07
N ALA A 555 -36.05 -10.11 -8.55
CA ALA A 555 -37.27 -9.55 -9.12
C ALA A 555 -37.40 -8.07 -8.74
N LEU A 556 -37.53 -7.20 -9.73
CA LEU A 556 -37.78 -5.78 -9.52
C LEU A 556 -39.20 -5.60 -8.97
N LYS A 557 -39.34 -5.28 -7.67
CA LYS A 557 -40.66 -5.00 -7.08
C LYS A 557 -41.19 -3.65 -7.57
N LEU A 558 -42.38 -3.67 -8.17
CA LEU A 558 -43.11 -2.45 -8.54
C LEU A 558 -43.81 -1.85 -7.30
N PRO A 559 -44.04 -0.52 -7.26
CA PRO A 559 -44.77 0.11 -6.15
C PRO A 559 -46.23 -0.35 -6.12
N GLY A 560 -46.61 -1.09 -5.08
CA GLY A 560 -47.99 -1.57 -4.89
C GLY A 560 -48.16 -2.65 -3.82
N GLU A 561 -47.14 -3.48 -3.59
CA GLU A 561 -47.17 -4.51 -2.55
C GLU A 561 -46.72 -3.99 -1.17
N PHE A 562 -47.63 -3.33 -0.44
CA PHE A 562 -47.50 -3.14 1.01
C PHE A 562 -48.80 -3.55 1.72
N GLY A 563 -48.69 -4.53 2.63
CA GLY A 563 -49.79 -4.92 3.52
C GLY A 563 -49.93 -3.97 4.71
N ASN A 564 -51.12 -3.95 5.30
CA ASN A 564 -51.41 -3.10 6.47
C ASN A 564 -50.71 -3.63 7.73
N GLU A 565 -50.09 -2.74 8.49
CA GLU A 565 -50.06 -2.83 9.96
C GLU A 565 -50.45 -1.48 10.59
N THR A 566 -50.91 -1.52 11.83
CA THR A 566 -51.60 -0.41 12.52
C THR A 566 -50.63 0.51 13.25
N GLY A 567 -50.91 1.82 13.26
CA GLY A 567 -50.04 2.83 13.86
C GLY A 567 -50.51 3.39 15.20
N GLU A 568 -49.71 4.30 15.77
CA GLU A 568 -50.06 5.14 16.92
C GLU A 568 -49.70 6.62 16.70
N LYS A 569 -50.03 7.51 17.64
CA LYS A 569 -50.25 8.95 17.36
C LYS A 569 -49.07 9.89 17.66
N ALA A 570 -49.06 11.00 16.92
CA ALA A 570 -48.14 12.13 17.03
C ALA A 570 -48.25 12.94 18.34
N PRO A 571 -47.37 13.94 18.53
CA PRO A 571 -47.91 15.30 18.49
C PRO A 571 -47.15 16.30 17.59
N ALA A 572 -47.88 17.37 17.25
CA ALA A 572 -47.40 18.67 16.74
C ALA A 572 -48.02 19.75 17.67
N PRO A 573 -47.88 21.09 17.46
CA PRO A 573 -47.14 21.83 16.43
C PRO A 573 -46.30 23.01 17.00
N GLN A 574 -45.80 23.92 16.15
CA GLN A 574 -46.14 25.36 16.22
C GLN A 574 -45.63 26.15 14.99
N VAL A 575 -46.35 27.22 14.61
CA VAL A 575 -46.04 28.09 13.46
C VAL A 575 -46.48 29.54 13.75
N ALA A 576 -45.53 30.49 13.70
CA ALA A 576 -45.75 31.94 13.63
C ALA A 576 -44.40 32.64 13.30
N SER A 577 -44.30 33.78 12.61
CA SER A 577 -45.24 34.51 11.74
C SER A 577 -44.44 35.43 10.78
N ARG A 578 -45.09 36.03 9.77
CA ARG A 578 -44.48 36.94 8.77
C ARG A 578 -44.99 38.39 8.94
N PRO A 579 -44.21 39.38 8.46
CA PRO A 579 -44.75 40.45 7.62
C PRO A 579 -44.12 40.49 6.20
N ARG A 580 -44.44 41.53 5.40
CA ARG A 580 -44.18 41.64 3.94
C ARG A 580 -43.78 43.08 3.54
N ARG A 581 -43.21 43.24 2.32
CA ARG A 581 -43.16 44.46 1.44
C ARG A 581 -42.15 45.58 1.84
N SER A 582 -41.60 46.43 0.94
CA SER A 582 -41.68 46.56 -0.57
C SER A 582 -40.77 47.66 -1.19
N LEU A 583 -40.49 47.58 -2.52
CA LEU A 583 -39.98 48.64 -3.46
C LEU A 583 -38.46 49.01 -3.32
N LYS A 584 -37.67 49.54 -4.30
CA LYS A 584 -37.84 49.99 -5.73
C LYS A 584 -36.49 49.97 -6.53
N LEU A 585 -36.48 50.25 -7.85
CA LEU A 585 -35.35 50.34 -8.85
C LEU A 585 -34.67 51.76 -8.91
N PRO A 586 -33.62 52.16 -9.72
CA PRO A 586 -33.10 51.68 -11.07
C PRO A 586 -31.55 51.83 -11.41
N GLY A 587 -31.11 51.68 -12.69
CA GLY A 587 -29.77 52.04 -13.29
C GLY A 587 -28.79 50.86 -13.59
N GLU A 588 -28.22 50.49 -14.76
CA GLU A 588 -27.82 51.09 -16.10
C GLU A 588 -26.40 51.76 -16.08
N PHE A 589 -25.34 51.57 -16.93
CA PHE A 589 -24.99 51.00 -18.28
C PHE A 589 -23.72 50.04 -18.20
N ASP A 590 -23.09 49.30 -19.16
CA ASP A 590 -22.94 49.18 -20.67
C ASP A 590 -21.77 50.00 -21.34
N MET A 591 -20.92 49.59 -22.34
CA MET A 591 -20.70 48.35 -23.19
C MET A 591 -19.36 48.38 -24.05
N SER A 592 -19.04 47.32 -24.86
CA SER A 592 -18.20 47.19 -26.14
C SER A 592 -16.65 46.95 -26.20
N GLU A 593 -15.97 46.44 -27.30
CA GLU A 593 -16.21 45.29 -28.27
C GLU A 593 -15.10 45.02 -29.41
N ASP A 594 -14.63 43.75 -29.60
CA ASP A 594 -13.97 43.05 -30.80
C ASP A 594 -12.67 43.62 -31.50
N SER A 595 -11.85 43.00 -32.40
CA SER A 595 -11.78 41.68 -33.12
C SER A 595 -10.42 41.33 -33.86
N SER A 596 -10.20 40.03 -34.22
CA SER A 596 -9.61 39.47 -35.49
C SER A 596 -8.10 39.06 -35.75
N GLU A 597 -7.92 37.77 -36.17
CA GLU A 597 -7.13 37.13 -37.30
C GLU A 597 -5.60 37.38 -37.61
N GLU A 598 -4.84 36.57 -38.41
CA GLU A 598 -4.62 35.09 -38.59
C GLU A 598 -3.35 34.81 -39.50
N ILE A 599 -2.90 33.53 -39.65
CA ILE A 599 -2.09 32.90 -40.75
C ILE A 599 -0.53 32.95 -40.77
N GLY A 600 0.09 31.75 -40.92
CA GLY A 600 1.15 31.50 -41.93
C GLY A 600 2.59 31.20 -41.48
N GLY A 601 3.30 30.29 -42.17
CA GLY A 601 4.73 29.98 -41.90
C GLY A 601 5.52 29.41 -43.09
N GLY A 602 6.85 29.52 -43.05
CA GLY A 602 7.77 29.11 -44.12
C GLY A 602 9.22 28.90 -43.65
N LYS A 603 10.10 28.34 -44.49
CA LYS A 603 11.50 28.04 -44.13
C LYS A 603 12.37 29.31 -44.16
N GLU A 604 13.24 29.45 -43.15
CA GLU A 604 14.02 30.67 -42.90
C GLU A 604 15.17 30.94 -43.90
N SER A 605 15.44 32.24 -44.07
CA SER A 605 16.49 32.83 -44.92
C SER A 605 17.79 33.07 -44.13
N PRO A 606 18.97 33.19 -44.78
CA PRO A 606 20.21 33.60 -44.10
C PRO A 606 20.09 34.89 -43.28
N ALA A 607 19.25 35.85 -43.69
CA ALA A 607 18.97 37.05 -42.88
C ALA A 607 18.25 36.74 -41.55
N ALA A 608 17.42 35.69 -41.51
CA ALA A 608 16.77 35.27 -40.26
C ALA A 608 17.75 34.62 -39.27
N LYS A 609 18.88 34.05 -39.74
CA LYS A 609 19.98 33.64 -38.85
C LYS A 609 20.65 34.83 -38.17
N GLU A 610 20.95 35.89 -38.92
CA GLU A 610 21.61 37.10 -38.41
C GLU A 610 20.71 37.84 -37.39
N VAL A 611 19.40 37.84 -37.63
CA VAL A 611 18.38 38.27 -36.65
C VAL A 611 18.34 37.35 -35.41
N ASN A 612 18.36 36.02 -35.58
CA ASN A 612 18.42 35.07 -34.45
C ASN A 612 19.69 35.22 -33.59
N GLU A 613 20.86 35.45 -34.20
CA GLU A 613 22.10 35.71 -33.48
C GLU A 613 22.05 37.04 -32.71
N THR A 614 21.41 38.07 -33.27
CA THR A 614 21.15 39.35 -32.59
C THR A 614 20.19 39.19 -31.39
N ILE A 615 19.10 38.43 -31.57
CA ILE A 615 18.16 38.09 -30.49
C ILE A 615 18.86 37.29 -29.38
N SER A 616 19.72 36.32 -29.75
CA SER A 616 20.52 35.52 -28.82
C SER A 616 21.43 36.35 -27.92
N LEU A 617 22.04 37.41 -28.48
CA LEU A 617 22.85 38.37 -27.73
C LEU A 617 22.02 39.19 -26.75
N LEU A 618 20.90 39.77 -27.19
CA LEU A 618 20.00 40.56 -26.34
C LEU A 618 19.43 39.74 -25.15
N LEU A 619 19.10 38.47 -25.37
CA LEU A 619 18.65 37.57 -24.30
C LEU A 619 19.75 37.26 -23.27
N LYS A 620 21.01 37.22 -23.71
CA LYS A 620 22.18 36.96 -22.87
C LYS A 620 22.54 38.15 -21.98
N GLU A 621 22.32 39.39 -22.46
CA GLU A 621 22.43 40.58 -21.61
C GLU A 621 21.25 40.68 -20.63
N ASN A 622 20.03 40.43 -21.09
CA ASN A 622 18.84 40.45 -20.24
C ASN A 622 18.88 39.39 -19.13
N SER A 623 19.36 38.17 -19.40
CA SER A 623 19.50 37.13 -18.37
C SER A 623 20.47 37.54 -17.25
N ALA A 624 21.55 38.25 -17.58
CA ALA A 624 22.50 38.79 -16.58
C ALA A 624 21.86 39.91 -15.73
N ILE A 625 21.05 40.78 -16.33
CA ILE A 625 20.29 41.82 -15.62
C ILE A 625 19.27 41.20 -14.65
N ILE A 626 18.51 40.20 -15.12
CA ILE A 626 17.51 39.46 -14.32
C ILE A 626 18.19 38.78 -13.13
N LYS A 627 19.29 38.04 -13.36
CA LYS A 627 20.10 37.39 -12.31
C LYS A 627 20.50 38.37 -11.20
N LYS A 628 21.09 39.50 -11.60
CA LYS A 628 21.57 40.55 -10.68
C LYS A 628 20.43 41.16 -9.86
N ARG A 629 19.24 41.32 -10.45
CA ARG A 629 18.06 41.88 -9.78
C ARG A 629 17.43 40.92 -8.77
N ILE A 630 17.39 39.61 -9.07
CA ILE A 630 16.89 38.58 -8.14
C ILE A 630 17.81 38.46 -6.92
N GLN A 631 19.14 38.39 -7.12
CA GLN A 631 20.11 38.35 -6.02
C GLN A 631 20.03 39.60 -5.13
N SER A 632 19.81 40.79 -5.73
CA SER A 632 19.67 42.06 -4.99
C SER A 632 18.40 42.14 -4.11
N ILE A 633 17.26 41.63 -4.59
CA ILE A 633 15.98 41.71 -3.89
C ILE A 633 15.87 40.66 -2.77
N PHE A 634 16.24 39.41 -3.06
CA PHE A 634 15.98 38.28 -2.16
C PHE A 634 17.21 37.81 -1.37
N LYS A 635 18.41 38.35 -1.65
CA LYS A 635 19.69 37.99 -1.00
C LYS A 635 20.08 36.51 -1.11
N PHE A 636 19.56 35.80 -2.10
CA PHE A 636 19.93 34.40 -2.38
C PHE A 636 21.37 34.30 -2.94
N GLY A 637 22.15 33.36 -2.40
CA GLY A 637 23.56 33.17 -2.80
C GLY A 637 23.72 32.71 -4.24
N GLU A 638 23.06 31.61 -4.61
CA GLU A 638 23.17 31.03 -5.94
C GLU A 638 21.89 31.20 -6.76
N VAL A 639 22.00 31.99 -7.83
CA VAL A 639 20.98 32.16 -8.87
C VAL A 639 21.62 31.92 -10.23
N ARG A 640 21.02 31.07 -11.06
CA ARG A 640 21.31 30.93 -12.50
C ARG A 640 20.12 31.46 -13.30
N VAL A 641 20.42 32.06 -14.45
CA VAL A 641 19.41 32.59 -15.37
C VAL A 641 19.91 32.34 -16.78
N GLU A 642 19.15 31.60 -17.58
CA GLU A 642 19.57 31.05 -18.88
C GLU A 642 18.41 31.18 -19.89
N PRO A 643 18.65 31.62 -21.14
CA PRO A 643 17.59 31.73 -22.14
C PRO A 643 16.88 30.39 -22.44
N GLY A 644 15.59 30.46 -22.77
CA GLY A 644 14.81 29.34 -23.27
C GLY A 644 15.28 28.89 -24.66
N LYS A 645 15.03 27.62 -25.00
CA LYS A 645 15.39 27.04 -26.31
C LYS A 645 14.63 27.67 -27.48
N ASP A 646 13.50 28.31 -27.18
CA ASP A 646 12.65 29.10 -28.09
C ASP A 646 13.12 30.55 -28.27
N HIS A 647 14.06 31.01 -27.43
CA HIS A 647 14.52 32.40 -27.36
C HIS A 647 13.39 33.42 -27.08
N GLN A 648 12.25 32.95 -26.54
CA GLN A 648 11.14 33.79 -26.06
C GLN A 648 11.02 33.77 -24.53
N LEU A 649 11.46 32.69 -23.88
CA LEU A 649 11.43 32.54 -22.43
C LEU A 649 12.83 32.66 -21.80
N VAL A 650 12.88 32.80 -20.47
CA VAL A 650 14.11 32.81 -19.69
C VAL A 650 13.92 31.93 -18.45
N ASN A 651 14.73 30.88 -18.35
CA ASN A 651 14.75 29.97 -17.22
C ASN A 651 15.51 30.60 -16.05
N ILE A 652 14.98 30.45 -14.84
CA ILE A 652 15.58 30.93 -13.59
C ILE A 652 15.70 29.73 -12.65
N THR A 653 16.90 29.51 -12.10
CA THR A 653 17.16 28.48 -11.09
C THR A 653 17.75 29.13 -9.85
N ILE A 654 17.24 28.78 -8.67
CA ILE A 654 17.70 29.30 -7.38
C ILE A 654 17.97 28.10 -6.47
N SER A 655 19.16 28.05 -5.88
CA SER A 655 19.62 26.93 -5.05
C SER A 655 19.69 27.31 -3.56
N ASN A 656 19.66 26.30 -2.69
CA ASN A 656 19.90 26.42 -1.25
C ASN A 656 18.91 27.35 -0.51
N LEU A 657 17.61 27.25 -0.83
CA LEU A 657 16.52 27.94 -0.15
C LEU A 657 16.01 27.15 1.07
N ASP A 658 15.79 27.82 2.20
CA ASP A 658 15.07 27.22 3.34
C ASP A 658 13.54 27.16 3.11
N ALA A 659 12.82 26.36 3.91
CA ALA A 659 11.39 26.14 3.74
C ALA A 659 10.53 27.41 3.87
N ASN A 660 10.95 28.40 4.67
CA ASN A 660 10.29 29.70 4.78
C ASN A 660 10.62 30.60 3.59
N GLN A 661 11.85 30.55 3.08
CA GLN A 661 12.25 31.25 1.84
C GLN A 661 11.49 30.70 0.62
N VAL A 662 11.38 29.37 0.48
CA VAL A 662 10.55 28.74 -0.57
C VAL A 662 9.09 29.18 -0.44
N LYS A 663 8.53 29.20 0.77
CA LYS A 663 7.14 29.64 1.02
C LYS A 663 6.93 31.13 0.72
N HIS A 664 7.91 31.99 1.02
CA HIS A 664 7.85 33.41 0.70
C HIS A 664 8.00 33.66 -0.81
N PHE A 665 8.92 32.96 -1.47
CA PHE A 665 9.12 33.01 -2.91
C PHE A 665 7.88 32.53 -3.69
N LEU A 666 7.29 31.39 -3.33
CA LEU A 666 6.07 30.87 -3.96
C LEU A 666 4.87 31.81 -3.72
N ASN A 667 4.77 32.48 -2.57
CA ASN A 667 3.75 33.50 -2.33
C ASN A 667 3.96 34.75 -3.21
N LEU A 668 5.20 35.21 -3.41
CA LEU A 668 5.48 36.33 -4.32
C LEU A 668 5.28 35.94 -5.79
N MET A 669 5.65 34.72 -6.20
CA MET A 669 5.39 34.21 -7.55
C MET A 669 3.89 33.99 -7.80
N SER A 670 3.11 33.64 -6.77
CA SER A 670 1.65 33.64 -6.81
C SER A 670 1.08 35.05 -6.98
N LEU A 671 1.66 36.06 -6.32
CA LEU A 671 1.33 37.47 -6.56
C LEU A 671 1.70 37.92 -7.97
N GLN A 672 2.90 37.60 -8.49
CA GLN A 672 3.31 37.96 -9.85
C GLN A 672 2.53 37.20 -10.93
N SER A 673 2.15 35.94 -10.71
CA SER A 673 1.26 35.22 -11.63
C SER A 673 -0.14 35.86 -11.69
N LYS A 674 -0.65 36.35 -10.55
CA LYS A 674 -1.89 37.15 -10.52
C LYS A 674 -1.70 38.51 -11.18
N TYR A 675 -0.56 39.19 -10.97
CA TYR A 675 -0.26 40.48 -11.58
C TYR A 675 -0.06 40.36 -13.10
N TYR A 676 0.58 39.29 -13.60
CA TYR A 676 0.67 39.02 -15.04
C TYR A 676 -0.68 38.62 -15.64
N LYS A 677 -1.54 37.88 -14.93
CA LYS A 677 -2.92 37.63 -15.38
C LYS A 677 -3.80 38.88 -15.36
N PHE A 678 -3.50 39.84 -14.49
CA PHE A 678 -4.16 41.15 -14.43
C PHE A 678 -3.66 42.08 -15.54
N MET A 679 -2.35 42.13 -15.80
CA MET A 679 -1.79 42.85 -16.95
C MET A 679 -2.23 42.21 -18.28
N SER A 680 -2.33 40.88 -18.37
CA SER A 680 -2.85 40.18 -19.57
C SER A 680 -4.38 40.10 -19.63
N SER A 681 -5.11 40.65 -18.65
CA SER A 681 -6.52 40.98 -18.82
C SER A 681 -6.65 42.43 -19.31
N ILE A 682 -5.86 43.37 -18.78
CA ILE A 682 -5.78 44.76 -19.27
C ILE A 682 -5.41 44.79 -20.77
N VAL A 683 -4.34 44.09 -21.18
CA VAL A 683 -3.96 44.01 -22.61
C VAL A 683 -5.06 43.36 -23.46
N LYS A 684 -5.87 42.45 -22.90
CA LYS A 684 -7.01 41.84 -23.61
C LYS A 684 -8.30 42.67 -23.59
N GLU A 685 -8.30 43.79 -22.87
CA GLU A 685 -9.32 44.83 -22.99
C GLU A 685 -8.84 45.96 -23.92
N GLU A 686 -7.53 46.06 -24.23
CA GLU A 686 -6.98 46.90 -25.29
C GLU A 686 -6.98 46.20 -26.68
N ASP A 687 -6.84 44.86 -26.75
CA ASP A 687 -6.99 44.05 -27.98
C ASP A 687 -8.47 43.74 -28.36
N LEU A 688 -9.44 44.52 -27.87
CA LEU A 688 -10.88 44.44 -28.20
C LEU A 688 -11.50 45.84 -28.38
N GLY A 689 -10.83 46.67 -29.21
CA GLY A 689 -11.29 47.99 -29.68
C GLY A 689 -10.52 48.52 -30.89
#